data_AF-A0A106Q4X5-F1
#
_entry.id   AF-A0A106Q4X5-F1
#
_cell.length_a   1.000
_cell.length_b   1.000
_cell.length_c   1.000
_cell.angle_alpha   90.00
_cell.angle_beta   90.00
_cell.angle_gamma   90.00
#
_symmetry.space_group_name_H-M   'P 1'
#
loop_
_entity.id
_entity.type
_entity.pdbx_description
1 polymer ?
#
loop_
_entity_poly.entity_id
_entity_poly.type
_entity_poly.pdbx_seq_one_letter_code
_entity_poly.pdbx_strand_id
1 'polypeptide(L)'
;MSYSQKKHKTVEEFESSPAFQQFEEEMREILADMSDRVEKHFPSEVVEDMQYALRLFEGRLLNLKICYFSDDRVAFYTEGKRNFDLLQRLLKNDSIPLDLRVSVIKNVISELGACGAGMLPKIGDEINRLCNGNGGLLAISWQCKHDIIEQQIHDYIRKHRSYRPANEIHEYRAFANYAADRLGLESREDRFAPRDISFEELEECTTEVEDSMCPGYLALHLAERYREAFIDRLSKETHLTREQLTHGIAYDEAILLTADRIVDELAPTYGADTIQHRSAGILAFDDDSGIIHVPAELTLLARDILRAQATAGYVEPQYKEGELLIGWKEPGTGLQVQIRYNDEILVWATAGGKAVPLTVEHLMQVPRQNLDDLVRDRPELVALLARTVINCEPDDRLLMLPPQWLNTNNSCRSFLARLDDQQARTYLQAHSEKLGKHAKEGFAAAVFDEKRLALLDFMVGSLSVSSKSTQKMLETWFSDSLKLGLKAEVRAIEPYLLDVIERNVLNAKAEEKYISLKHTCANVINGAVRIKHDDFVVAYLDLISTPAVMAGLTRKEIVELLELEGLPKALSQDRASLIKTYIRTLTKAAIDKKIGSDDYCGLIGSILSESYISRVGPGFSPGAFRAYLNGIAIACRQGVIDKKQYFSLLKADSESGLRLSAMKSLIFSSANKSFIALYFDKLEEAFINKLIDANEFFESISGALMDPGVGLEEFRIHRNSFEMYFRRVREAHANGYVNQLRFDEIMSSSLGLAYSRQLLTAA
;
A
#
# COMPACT_ATOMS: atom_id res chain seq x y z
N MET A 1 -11.29 42.11 -10.24
CA MET A 1 -9.96 41.96 -10.87
C MET A 1 -8.87 42.16 -9.83
N SER A 2 -7.79 41.36 -9.87
CA SER A 2 -6.65 41.45 -8.92
C SER A 2 -5.33 41.29 -9.66
N TYR A 3 -4.22 41.78 -9.09
CA TYR A 3 -2.88 41.56 -9.63
C TYR A 3 -2.53 40.06 -9.65
N SER A 4 -1.78 39.64 -10.67
CA SER A 4 -1.20 38.30 -10.75
C SER A 4 0.16 38.39 -11.44
N GLN A 5 1.20 37.95 -10.74
CA GLN A 5 2.56 37.95 -11.28
C GLN A 5 2.68 37.09 -12.55
N LYS A 6 1.94 35.98 -12.65
CA LYS A 6 1.94 35.13 -13.86
C LYS A 6 1.43 35.87 -15.10
N LYS A 7 0.44 36.75 -14.94
CA LYS A 7 -0.20 37.47 -16.05
C LYS A 7 0.51 38.78 -16.39
N HIS A 8 0.97 39.50 -15.37
CA HIS A 8 1.47 40.87 -15.50
C HIS A 8 2.96 41.01 -15.19
N LYS A 9 3.65 39.96 -14.72
CA LYS A 9 5.09 39.93 -14.35
C LYS A 9 5.53 40.90 -13.25
N THR A 10 5.21 42.19 -13.37
CA THR A 10 5.50 43.26 -12.41
C THR A 10 4.24 44.08 -12.10
N VAL A 11 4.30 44.84 -11.02
CA VAL A 11 3.20 45.71 -10.60
C VAL A 11 2.98 46.86 -11.59
N GLU A 12 4.04 47.42 -12.15
CA GLU A 12 3.99 48.52 -13.11
C GLU A 12 3.32 48.09 -14.42
N GLU A 13 3.58 46.86 -14.86
CA GLU A 13 2.90 46.26 -16.01
C GLU A 13 1.40 46.07 -15.74
N PHE A 14 1.01 45.73 -14.50
CA PHE A 14 -0.40 45.69 -14.10
C PHE A 14 -1.03 47.09 -14.07
N GLU A 15 -0.40 48.05 -13.40
CA GLU A 15 -0.84 49.46 -13.29
C GLU A 15 -1.04 50.13 -14.65
N SER A 16 -0.26 49.71 -15.65
CA SER A 16 -0.37 50.20 -17.05
C SER A 16 -1.41 49.44 -17.89
N SER A 17 -2.02 48.38 -17.36
CA SER A 17 -2.91 47.49 -18.11
C SER A 17 -4.39 47.88 -17.94
N PRO A 18 -5.28 47.47 -18.87
CA PRO A 18 -6.73 47.62 -18.70
C PRO A 18 -7.28 46.91 -17.46
N ALA A 19 -6.57 45.90 -16.94
CA ALA A 19 -6.96 45.19 -15.73
C ALA A 19 -6.86 46.09 -14.48
N PHE A 20 -5.93 47.04 -14.46
CA PHE A 20 -5.83 47.99 -13.36
C PHE A 20 -6.97 49.01 -13.38
N GLN A 21 -7.42 49.45 -14.55
CA GLN A 21 -8.61 50.33 -14.64
C GLN A 21 -9.84 49.67 -14.02
N GLN A 22 -10.07 48.39 -14.34
CA GLN A 22 -11.14 47.61 -13.72
C GLN A 22 -10.94 47.46 -12.20
N PHE A 23 -9.70 47.23 -11.74
CA PHE A 23 -9.39 47.20 -10.32
C PHE A 23 -9.71 48.54 -9.62
N GLU A 24 -9.36 49.68 -10.24
CA GLU A 24 -9.67 51.00 -9.67
C GLU A 24 -11.17 51.23 -9.56
N GLU A 25 -11.92 50.90 -10.61
CA GLU A 25 -13.38 51.02 -10.64
C GLU A 25 -14.02 50.19 -9.53
N GLU A 26 -13.66 48.90 -9.44
CA GLU A 26 -14.16 48.01 -8.39
C GLU A 26 -13.79 48.52 -6.98
N MET A 27 -12.57 49.01 -6.77
CA MET A 27 -12.16 49.58 -5.48
C MET A 27 -12.94 50.85 -5.13
N ARG A 28 -13.18 51.74 -6.09
CA ARG A 28 -14.01 52.94 -5.88
C ARG A 28 -15.43 52.56 -5.51
N GLU A 29 -16.01 51.56 -6.16
CA GLU A 29 -17.35 51.04 -5.83
C GLU A 29 -17.42 50.47 -4.40
N ILE A 30 -16.39 49.74 -3.97
CA ILE A 30 -16.33 49.20 -2.60
C ILE A 30 -16.26 50.33 -1.57
N LEU A 31 -15.39 51.31 -1.78
CA LEU A 31 -15.22 52.44 -0.87
C LEU A 31 -16.46 53.35 -0.85
N ALA A 32 -17.14 53.51 -1.99
CA ALA A 32 -18.42 54.22 -2.07
C ALA A 32 -19.51 53.49 -1.26
N ASP A 33 -19.67 52.17 -1.41
CA ASP A 33 -20.63 51.39 -0.61
C ASP A 33 -20.35 51.50 0.90
N MET A 34 -19.08 51.52 1.29
CA MET A 34 -18.68 51.78 2.68
C MET A 34 -19.05 53.20 3.13
N SER A 35 -18.81 54.22 2.29
CA SER A 35 -19.19 55.61 2.56
C SER A 35 -20.69 55.76 2.76
N ASP A 36 -21.51 55.17 1.89
CA ASP A 36 -22.97 55.21 1.98
C ASP A 36 -23.47 54.59 3.29
N ARG A 37 -22.84 53.50 3.74
CA ARG A 37 -23.14 52.86 5.03
C ARG A 37 -22.72 53.72 6.21
N VAL A 38 -21.59 54.43 6.11
CA VAL A 38 -21.15 55.39 7.13
C VAL A 38 -22.21 56.48 7.30
N GLU A 39 -22.65 57.10 6.20
CA GLU A 39 -23.71 58.12 6.24
C GLU A 39 -25.02 57.60 6.84
N LYS A 40 -25.38 56.36 6.50
CA LYS A 40 -26.66 55.76 6.91
C LYS A 40 -26.69 55.35 8.39
N HIS A 41 -25.58 54.87 8.94
CA HIS A 41 -25.57 54.15 10.21
C HIS A 41 -24.78 54.81 11.34
N PHE A 42 -24.03 55.88 11.08
CA PHE A 42 -23.22 56.56 12.09
C PHE A 42 -23.74 57.96 12.43
N PRO A 43 -23.49 58.47 13.65
CA PRO A 43 -23.82 59.86 14.01
C PRO A 43 -23.11 60.87 13.11
N SER A 44 -23.78 61.96 12.76
CA SER A 44 -23.24 63.01 11.87
C SER A 44 -21.90 63.59 12.31
N GLU A 45 -21.61 63.56 13.61
CA GLU A 45 -20.37 64.07 14.21
C GLU A 45 -19.11 63.28 13.78
N VAL A 46 -19.24 62.00 13.44
CA VAL A 46 -18.10 61.14 13.05
C VAL A 46 -18.08 60.80 11.56
N VAL A 47 -19.16 61.10 10.83
CA VAL A 47 -19.29 60.79 9.40
C VAL A 47 -18.21 61.49 8.58
N GLU A 48 -17.96 62.78 8.84
CA GLU A 48 -16.96 63.55 8.07
C GLU A 48 -15.54 62.98 8.21
N ASP A 49 -15.13 62.62 9.43
CA ASP A 49 -13.82 62.03 9.71
C ASP A 49 -13.66 60.66 9.04
N MET A 50 -14.70 59.81 9.11
CA MET A 50 -14.69 58.48 8.50
C MET A 50 -14.66 58.55 6.98
N GLN A 51 -15.43 59.46 6.38
CA GLN A 51 -15.38 59.70 4.95
C GLN A 51 -14.05 60.31 4.50
N TYR A 52 -13.45 61.17 5.31
CA TYR A 52 -12.11 61.69 5.04
C TYR A 52 -11.08 60.56 5.01
N ALA A 53 -11.13 59.62 5.96
CA ALA A 53 -10.26 58.45 5.98
C ALA A 53 -10.42 57.57 4.72
N LEU A 54 -11.65 57.31 4.29
CA LEU A 54 -11.94 56.57 3.05
C LEU A 54 -11.36 57.27 1.81
N ARG A 55 -11.61 58.57 1.65
CA ARG A 55 -11.07 59.37 0.53
C ARG A 55 -9.54 59.44 0.55
N LEU A 56 -8.95 59.56 1.75
CA LEU A 56 -7.50 59.59 1.92
C LEU A 56 -6.88 58.24 1.51
N PHE A 57 -7.50 57.14 1.91
CA PHE A 57 -7.07 55.80 1.52
C PHE A 57 -7.18 55.58 0.01
N GLU A 58 -8.32 55.92 -0.60
CA GLU A 58 -8.51 55.89 -2.05
C GLU A 58 -7.39 56.67 -2.77
N GLY A 59 -7.14 57.89 -2.33
CA GLY A 59 -6.09 58.75 -2.87
C GLY A 59 -4.68 58.18 -2.69
N ARG A 60 -4.41 57.44 -1.61
CA ARG A 60 -3.11 56.78 -1.38
C ARG A 60 -2.94 55.52 -2.24
N LEU A 61 -4.02 54.74 -2.39
CA LEU A 61 -4.02 53.47 -3.11
C LEU A 61 -3.95 53.69 -4.63
N LEU A 62 -4.73 54.64 -5.17
CA LEU A 62 -4.91 54.81 -6.61
C LEU A 62 -4.01 55.90 -7.23
N ASN A 63 -3.34 56.73 -6.42
CA ASN A 63 -2.45 57.77 -6.95
C ASN A 63 -1.03 57.24 -7.20
N LEU A 64 -0.85 56.71 -8.41
CA LEU A 64 0.43 56.17 -8.88
C LEU A 64 1.60 57.17 -8.85
N LYS A 65 1.34 58.48 -8.83
CA LYS A 65 2.40 59.50 -8.76
C LYS A 65 2.99 59.65 -7.36
N ILE A 66 2.18 59.43 -6.32
CA ILE A 66 2.61 59.54 -4.92
C ILE A 66 3.23 58.21 -4.47
N CYS A 67 2.73 57.07 -4.98
CA CYS A 67 3.23 55.74 -4.65
C CYS A 67 3.35 55.51 -3.13
N TYR A 68 2.29 55.87 -2.38
CA TYR A 68 2.35 55.94 -0.92
C TYR A 68 2.76 54.60 -0.26
N PHE A 69 2.30 53.49 -0.81
CA PHE A 69 2.56 52.15 -0.28
C PHE A 69 3.85 51.50 -0.82
N SER A 70 4.63 52.18 -1.67
CA SER A 70 5.88 51.66 -2.24
C SER A 70 5.75 50.20 -2.73
N ASP A 71 6.44 49.26 -2.08
CA ASP A 71 6.50 47.84 -2.47
C ASP A 71 5.27 47.05 -1.95
N ASP A 72 4.60 47.55 -0.90
CA ASP A 72 3.39 46.93 -0.33
C ASP A 72 2.18 47.01 -1.29
N ARG A 73 2.29 47.75 -2.40
CA ARG A 73 1.26 47.79 -3.45
C ARG A 73 0.93 46.41 -3.99
N VAL A 74 1.93 45.51 -4.07
CA VAL A 74 1.70 44.11 -4.47
C VAL A 74 0.64 43.48 -3.57
N ALA A 75 0.82 43.58 -2.25
CA ALA A 75 -0.08 43.00 -1.26
C ALA A 75 -1.48 43.61 -1.34
N PHE A 76 -1.58 44.92 -1.62
CA PHE A 76 -2.87 45.57 -1.81
C PHE A 76 -3.62 45.12 -3.06
N TYR A 77 -2.92 45.01 -4.19
CA TYR A 77 -3.55 44.62 -5.45
C TYR A 77 -3.93 43.14 -5.49
N THR A 78 -3.40 42.34 -4.57
CA THR A 78 -3.74 40.92 -4.39
C THR A 78 -4.65 40.72 -3.18
N GLU A 79 -4.06 40.54 -2.00
CA GLU A 79 -4.73 40.21 -0.75
C GLU A 79 -5.66 41.33 -0.28
N GLY A 80 -5.20 42.57 -0.34
CA GLY A 80 -6.02 43.74 0.02
C GLY A 80 -7.32 43.77 -0.77
N LYS A 81 -7.25 43.61 -2.10
CA LYS A 81 -8.43 43.54 -2.95
C LYS A 81 -9.40 42.43 -2.53
N ARG A 82 -8.88 41.22 -2.31
CA ARG A 82 -9.66 40.05 -1.90
C ARG A 82 -10.35 40.30 -0.56
N ASN A 83 -9.65 40.90 0.39
CA ASN A 83 -10.17 41.27 1.70
C ASN A 83 -11.28 42.33 1.56
N PHE A 84 -11.09 43.36 0.75
CA PHE A 84 -12.15 44.36 0.49
C PHE A 84 -13.37 43.78 -0.23
N ASP A 85 -13.17 42.89 -1.21
CA ASP A 85 -14.25 42.19 -1.90
C ASP A 85 -15.06 41.29 -0.96
N LEU A 86 -14.37 40.57 -0.07
CA LEU A 86 -15.01 39.75 0.95
C LEU A 86 -15.74 40.63 1.97
N LEU A 87 -15.08 41.66 2.50
CA LEU A 87 -15.66 42.60 3.45
C LEU A 87 -16.95 43.22 2.88
N GLN A 88 -16.93 43.71 1.62
CA GLN A 88 -18.11 44.29 0.99
C GLN A 88 -19.27 43.28 0.91
N ARG A 89 -19.00 42.02 0.52
CA ARG A 89 -20.01 40.95 0.48
C ARG A 89 -20.58 40.65 1.87
N LEU A 90 -19.73 40.56 2.89
CA LEU A 90 -20.15 40.33 4.28
C LEU A 90 -20.99 41.49 4.82
N LEU A 91 -20.61 42.74 4.53
CA LEU A 91 -21.40 43.91 4.93
C LEU A 91 -22.77 43.97 4.24
N LYS A 92 -22.90 43.41 3.03
CA LYS A 92 -24.17 43.26 2.31
C LYS A 92 -25.02 42.08 2.81
N ASN A 93 -24.47 41.18 3.61
CA ASN A 93 -25.19 40.02 4.12
C ASN A 93 -26.06 40.41 5.32
N ASP A 94 -27.38 40.44 5.12
CA ASP A 94 -28.35 40.82 6.15
C ASP A 94 -28.59 39.76 7.22
N SER A 95 -28.08 38.53 7.04
CA SER A 95 -28.03 37.56 8.14
C SER A 95 -27.06 37.99 9.25
N ILE A 96 -26.04 38.81 8.93
CA ILE A 96 -25.09 39.32 9.92
C ILE A 96 -25.73 40.47 10.72
N PRO A 97 -25.71 40.40 12.07
CA PRO A 97 -26.23 41.47 12.92
C PRO A 97 -25.69 42.85 12.51
N LEU A 98 -26.59 43.83 12.42
CA LEU A 98 -26.26 45.17 11.94
C LEU A 98 -25.22 45.85 12.84
N ASP A 99 -25.30 45.66 14.15
CA ASP A 99 -24.35 46.18 15.13
C ASP A 99 -22.92 45.64 14.90
N LEU A 100 -22.80 44.36 14.55
CA LEU A 100 -21.52 43.76 14.20
C LEU A 100 -20.97 44.36 12.90
N ARG A 101 -21.81 44.48 11.85
CA ARG A 101 -21.43 45.11 10.57
C ARG A 101 -20.96 46.56 10.78
N VAL A 102 -21.69 47.34 11.56
CA VAL A 102 -21.35 48.74 11.90
C VAL A 102 -20.06 48.80 12.71
N SER A 103 -19.88 47.95 13.71
CA SER A 103 -18.63 47.90 14.49
C SER A 103 -17.42 47.60 13.62
N VAL A 104 -17.55 46.68 12.66
CA VAL A 104 -16.47 46.30 11.75
C VAL A 104 -16.12 47.42 10.79
N ILE A 105 -17.12 48.10 10.19
CA ILE A 105 -16.89 49.29 9.35
C ILE A 105 -16.09 50.34 10.12
N LYS A 106 -16.46 50.61 11.37
CA LYS A 106 -15.77 51.57 12.23
C LYS A 106 -14.30 51.21 12.41
N ASN A 107 -14.03 49.95 12.77
CA ASN A 107 -12.69 49.46 13.05
C ASN A 107 -11.83 49.47 11.78
N VAL A 108 -12.35 48.95 10.66
CA VAL A 108 -11.64 48.97 9.37
C VAL A 108 -11.27 50.40 8.98
N ILE A 109 -12.22 51.35 9.03
CA ILE A 109 -11.95 52.74 8.64
C ILE A 109 -10.90 53.40 9.53
N SER A 110 -10.89 53.09 10.83
CA SER A 110 -9.87 53.62 11.75
C SER A 110 -8.45 53.16 11.42
N GLU A 111 -8.30 52.06 10.68
CA GLU A 111 -7.01 51.48 10.29
C GLU A 111 -6.54 51.92 8.91
N LEU A 112 -7.42 52.51 8.09
CA LEU A 112 -7.09 52.95 6.71
C LEU A 112 -5.98 54.03 6.63
N GLY A 113 -5.62 54.63 7.76
CA GLY A 113 -4.53 55.59 7.87
C GLY A 113 -3.14 54.98 8.09
N ALA A 114 -3.04 53.68 8.43
CA ALA A 114 -1.80 53.00 8.80
C ALA A 114 -0.90 52.63 7.59
N CYS A 115 0.29 52.09 7.87
CA CYS A 115 1.14 51.51 6.83
C CYS A 115 0.54 50.21 6.29
N GLY A 116 0.90 49.83 5.05
CA GLY A 116 0.33 48.66 4.37
C GLY A 116 0.44 47.37 5.17
N ALA A 117 1.65 47.06 5.62
CA ALA A 117 1.94 45.90 6.47
C ALA A 117 1.14 45.84 7.77
N GLY A 118 0.73 46.98 8.34
CA GLY A 118 -0.07 47.02 9.57
C GLY A 118 -1.58 46.97 9.33
N MET A 119 -2.03 47.39 8.15
CA MET A 119 -3.45 47.57 7.85
C MET A 119 -4.12 46.27 7.37
N LEU A 120 -3.46 45.52 6.48
CA LEU A 120 -4.02 44.30 5.91
C LEU A 120 -4.38 43.24 6.96
N PRO A 121 -3.51 42.93 7.96
CA PRO A 121 -3.86 41.96 8.99
C PRO A 121 -5.11 42.38 9.79
N LYS A 122 -5.25 43.66 10.11
CA LYS A 122 -6.40 44.17 10.88
C LYS A 122 -7.70 44.13 10.09
N ILE A 123 -7.66 44.37 8.78
CA ILE A 123 -8.82 44.15 7.91
C ILE A 123 -9.19 42.67 7.93
N GLY A 124 -8.19 41.78 7.84
CA GLY A 124 -8.36 40.33 8.00
C GLY A 124 -9.02 39.97 9.34
N ASP A 125 -8.59 40.55 10.46
CA ASP A 125 -9.16 40.32 11.79
C ASP A 125 -10.64 40.72 11.87
N GLU A 126 -11.02 41.86 11.30
CA GLU A 126 -12.41 42.31 11.30
C GLU A 126 -13.28 41.47 10.35
N ILE A 127 -12.74 41.00 9.23
CA ILE A 127 -13.39 39.99 8.38
C ILE A 127 -13.60 38.70 9.16
N ASN A 128 -12.58 38.20 9.87
CA ASN A 128 -12.67 37.01 10.71
C ASN A 128 -13.72 37.19 11.80
N ARG A 129 -13.84 38.39 12.36
CA ARG A 129 -14.87 38.72 13.34
C ARG A 129 -16.28 38.69 12.73
N LEU A 130 -16.47 39.17 11.49
CA LEU A 130 -17.73 39.01 10.76
C LEU A 130 -18.05 37.54 10.49
N CYS A 131 -17.04 36.77 10.09
CA CYS A 131 -17.19 35.34 9.81
C CYS A 131 -17.60 34.54 11.06
N ASN A 132 -16.94 34.81 12.19
CA ASN A 132 -17.15 34.05 13.44
C ASN A 132 -18.33 34.59 14.27
N GLY A 133 -18.63 35.88 14.20
CA GLY A 133 -19.64 36.52 15.03
C GLY A 133 -21.09 36.23 14.65
N ASN A 134 -21.34 35.66 13.46
CA ASN A 134 -22.69 35.39 12.95
C ASN A 134 -23.21 33.97 13.25
N GLY A 135 -22.36 33.04 13.68
CA GLY A 135 -22.69 31.62 13.58
C GLY A 135 -23.01 31.22 12.12
N GLY A 136 -23.86 30.21 11.94
CA GLY A 136 -24.36 29.83 10.62
C GLY A 136 -23.30 29.31 9.63
N LEU A 137 -23.72 29.20 8.37
CA LEU A 137 -22.94 28.57 7.30
C LEU A 137 -21.54 29.18 7.15
N LEU A 138 -21.41 30.50 7.32
CA LEU A 138 -20.12 31.18 7.18
C LEU A 138 -19.14 30.76 8.27
N ALA A 139 -19.55 30.84 9.54
CA ALA A 139 -18.70 30.50 10.67
C ALA A 139 -18.23 29.04 10.58
N ILE A 140 -19.16 28.12 10.28
CA ILE A 140 -18.81 26.70 10.16
C ILE A 140 -17.93 26.42 8.94
N SER A 141 -18.15 27.11 7.80
CA SER A 141 -17.29 26.98 6.62
C SER A 141 -15.88 27.49 6.89
N TRP A 142 -15.75 28.61 7.58
CA TRP A 142 -14.47 29.16 7.98
C TRP A 142 -13.71 28.23 8.92
N GLN A 143 -14.37 27.75 9.98
CA GLN A 143 -13.77 26.80 10.90
C GLN A 143 -13.34 25.52 10.18
N CYS A 144 -14.21 24.98 9.31
CA CYS A 144 -13.89 23.80 8.53
C CYS A 144 -12.68 24.01 7.60
N LYS A 145 -12.56 25.18 6.96
CA LYS A 145 -11.39 25.55 6.15
C LYS A 145 -10.11 25.49 6.98
N HIS A 146 -10.11 26.10 8.16
CA HIS A 146 -8.97 26.08 9.08
C HIS A 146 -8.60 24.67 9.51
N ASP A 147 -9.58 23.86 9.90
CA ASP A 147 -9.35 22.49 10.35
C ASP A 147 -8.75 21.61 9.24
N ILE A 148 -9.19 21.80 7.98
CA ILE A 148 -8.63 21.08 6.82
C ILE A 148 -7.18 21.49 6.60
N ILE A 149 -6.89 22.79 6.58
CA ILE A 149 -5.52 23.29 6.38
C ILE A 149 -4.59 22.76 7.47
N GLU A 150 -5.03 22.80 8.73
CA GLU A 150 -4.28 22.27 9.86
C GLU A 150 -3.99 20.77 9.68
N GLN A 151 -5.02 19.97 9.36
CA GLN A 151 -4.90 18.54 9.15
C GLN A 151 -3.95 18.19 7.98
N GLN A 152 -4.05 18.88 6.84
CA GLN A 152 -3.21 18.64 5.67
C GLN A 152 -1.74 18.96 5.94
N ILE A 153 -1.44 20.07 6.63
CA ILE A 153 -0.07 20.40 7.04
C ILE A 153 0.47 19.34 8.00
N HIS A 154 -0.34 18.88 8.96
CA HIS A 154 0.06 17.82 9.88
C HIS A 154 0.38 16.50 9.15
N ASP A 155 -0.45 16.09 8.20
CA ASP A 155 -0.24 14.86 7.44
C ASP A 155 1.00 14.95 6.54
N TYR A 156 1.26 16.11 5.95
CA TYR A 156 2.50 16.38 5.23
C TYR A 156 3.73 16.22 6.14
N ILE A 157 3.73 16.85 7.32
CA ILE A 157 4.83 16.76 8.30
C ILE A 157 5.07 15.30 8.71
N ARG A 158 4.02 14.54 9.01
CA ARG A 158 4.13 13.12 9.41
C ARG A 158 4.71 12.23 8.32
N LYS A 159 4.43 12.54 7.05
CA LYS A 159 4.88 11.78 5.90
C LYS A 159 6.33 12.09 5.51
N HIS A 160 6.77 13.34 5.64
CA HIS A 160 8.05 13.80 5.08
C HIS A 160 9.12 14.15 6.12
N ARG A 161 8.75 14.46 7.37
CA ARG A 161 9.69 14.88 8.42
C ARG A 161 9.89 13.77 9.45
N SER A 162 11.06 13.77 10.10
CA SER A 162 11.35 12.83 11.19
C SER A 162 10.46 13.12 12.41
N TYR A 163 9.42 12.32 12.55
CA TYR A 163 8.35 12.53 13.53
C TYR A 163 8.82 12.47 14.99
N ARG A 164 8.56 13.55 15.74
CA ARG A 164 8.55 13.56 17.21
C ARG A 164 7.25 14.24 17.67
N PRO A 165 6.32 13.52 18.32
CA PRO A 165 5.02 14.08 18.70
C PRO A 165 5.11 15.41 19.47
N ALA A 166 6.12 15.55 20.33
CA ALA A 166 6.31 16.76 21.16
C ALA A 166 6.73 18.02 20.37
N ASN A 167 7.26 17.87 19.15
CA ASN A 167 7.70 18.99 18.31
C ASN A 167 6.73 19.29 17.16
N GLU A 168 5.69 18.47 16.97
CA GLU A 168 4.80 18.54 15.82
C GLU A 168 4.09 19.88 15.70
N ILE A 169 3.70 20.48 16.84
CA ILE A 169 3.07 21.81 16.85
C ILE A 169 4.02 22.92 16.38
N HIS A 170 5.32 22.81 16.69
CA HIS A 170 6.32 23.80 16.29
C HIS A 170 6.68 23.68 14.81
N GLU A 171 6.75 22.45 14.29
CA GLU A 171 6.85 22.19 12.85
C GLU A 171 5.62 22.79 12.14
N TYR A 172 4.40 22.45 12.59
CA TYR A 172 3.16 23.01 12.05
C TYR A 172 3.20 24.54 11.99
N ARG A 173 3.63 25.21 13.07
CA ARG A 173 3.74 26.69 13.09
C ARG A 173 4.68 27.22 12.02
N ALA A 174 5.80 26.56 11.75
CA ALA A 174 6.71 26.98 10.70
C ALA A 174 6.06 26.90 9.30
N PHE A 175 5.41 25.77 9.00
CA PHE A 175 4.69 25.57 7.73
C PHE A 175 3.48 26.52 7.60
N ALA A 176 2.65 26.63 8.64
CA ALA A 176 1.47 27.49 8.66
C ALA A 176 1.83 28.98 8.53
N ASN A 177 2.91 29.43 9.18
CA ASN A 177 3.37 30.82 9.04
C ASN A 177 3.90 31.12 7.64
N TYR A 178 4.60 30.17 7.01
CA TYR A 178 5.04 30.32 5.62
C TYR A 178 3.84 30.40 4.66
N ALA A 179 2.82 29.56 4.90
CA ALA A 179 1.61 29.52 4.08
C ALA A 179 0.56 30.58 4.44
N ALA A 180 0.79 31.41 5.46
CA ALA A 180 -0.23 32.23 6.09
C ALA A 180 -0.93 33.18 5.11
N ASP A 181 -0.16 33.97 4.36
CA ASP A 181 -0.68 34.96 3.41
C ASP A 181 -1.46 34.29 2.26
N ARG A 182 -0.99 33.12 1.82
CA ARG A 182 -1.59 32.36 0.70
C ARG A 182 -2.89 31.68 1.08
N LEU A 183 -2.93 31.10 2.27
CA LEU A 183 -4.07 30.33 2.77
C LEU A 183 -5.05 31.20 3.58
N GLY A 184 -4.70 32.46 3.87
CA GLY A 184 -5.48 33.36 4.70
C GLY A 184 -5.50 32.95 6.17
N LEU A 185 -4.35 32.49 6.69
CA LEU A 185 -4.15 32.18 8.11
C LEU A 185 -3.50 33.38 8.82
N GLU A 186 -3.66 33.41 10.14
CA GLU A 186 -2.93 34.35 10.99
C GLU A 186 -1.51 33.83 11.24
N SER A 187 -0.50 34.63 10.88
CA SER A 187 0.90 34.34 11.22
C SER A 187 1.15 34.58 12.71
N ARG A 188 1.77 33.62 13.39
CA ARG A 188 2.06 33.70 14.84
C ARG A 188 3.51 33.34 15.11
N GLU A 189 4.25 34.25 15.75
CA GLU A 189 5.64 33.98 16.13
C GLU A 189 5.75 32.77 17.06
N ASP A 190 6.56 31.77 16.67
CA ASP A 190 6.92 30.64 17.50
C ASP A 190 8.44 30.52 17.58
N ARG A 191 9.00 30.82 18.76
CA ARG A 191 10.46 30.77 19.00
C ARG A 191 11.05 29.37 18.89
N PHE A 192 10.22 28.33 18.93
CA PHE A 192 10.64 26.94 18.82
C PHE A 192 10.40 26.35 17.43
N ALA A 193 9.82 27.13 16.50
CA ALA A 193 9.69 26.74 15.11
C ALA A 193 11.08 26.38 14.53
N PRO A 194 11.23 25.20 13.92
CA PRO A 194 12.49 24.76 13.33
C PRO A 194 12.92 25.71 12.22
N ARG A 195 14.23 25.92 12.12
CA ARG A 195 14.86 26.80 11.09
C ARG A 195 15.55 25.99 9.99
N ASP A 196 15.54 24.67 10.11
CA ASP A 196 16.15 23.71 9.19
C ASP A 196 15.19 23.19 8.12
N ILE A 197 13.95 23.70 8.05
CA ILE A 197 13.02 23.37 6.96
C ILE A 197 13.48 24.10 5.71
N SER A 198 13.64 23.34 4.62
CA SER A 198 14.01 23.91 3.32
C SER A 198 12.85 24.69 2.70
N PHE A 199 13.17 25.64 1.81
CA PHE A 199 12.15 26.39 1.08
C PHE A 199 11.30 25.45 0.21
N GLU A 200 11.93 24.43 -0.37
CA GLU A 200 11.28 23.43 -1.21
C GLU A 200 10.23 22.63 -0.43
N GLU A 201 10.52 22.20 0.79
CA GLU A 201 9.55 21.50 1.66
C GLU A 201 8.36 22.40 2.01
N LEU A 202 8.61 23.67 2.32
CA LEU A 202 7.57 24.65 2.67
C LEU A 202 6.64 24.92 1.47
N GLU A 203 7.21 25.09 0.27
CA GLU A 203 6.47 25.34 -0.96
C GLU A 203 5.68 24.10 -1.42
N GLU A 204 6.27 22.90 -1.32
CA GLU A 204 5.61 21.64 -1.64
C GLU A 204 4.38 21.42 -0.74
N CYS A 205 4.53 21.59 0.58
CA CYS A 205 3.42 21.52 1.51
C CYS A 205 2.33 22.55 1.20
N THR A 206 2.72 23.80 0.95
CA THR A 206 1.75 24.88 0.67
C THR A 206 0.98 24.60 -0.61
N THR A 207 1.65 24.12 -1.65
CA THR A 207 1.02 23.75 -2.92
C THR A 207 0.09 22.55 -2.75
N GLU A 208 0.49 21.51 -2.00
CA GLU A 208 -0.37 20.36 -1.72
C GLU A 208 -1.65 20.78 -0.97
N VAL A 209 -1.52 21.69 0.01
CA VAL A 209 -2.69 22.25 0.70
C VAL A 209 -3.55 23.07 -0.26
N GLU A 210 -2.99 24.00 -1.03
CA GLU A 210 -3.74 24.81 -2.00
C GLU A 210 -4.50 23.96 -3.03
N ASP A 211 -3.85 22.95 -3.59
CA ASP A 211 -4.43 22.05 -4.59
C ASP A 211 -5.60 21.24 -4.00
N SER A 212 -5.60 20.99 -2.68
CA SER A 212 -6.72 20.33 -1.98
C SER A 212 -7.87 21.28 -1.62
N MET A 213 -7.60 22.59 -1.55
CA MET A 213 -8.53 23.59 -1.01
C MET A 213 -9.44 24.18 -2.08
N CYS A 214 -10.31 23.34 -2.65
CA CYS A 214 -11.39 23.79 -3.54
C CYS A 214 -12.75 23.89 -2.81
N PRO A 215 -13.71 24.68 -3.32
CA PRO A 215 -15.03 24.81 -2.72
C PRO A 215 -15.77 23.46 -2.56
N GLY A 216 -15.69 22.58 -3.56
CA GLY A 216 -16.27 21.24 -3.50
C GLY A 216 -15.71 20.38 -2.36
N TYR A 217 -14.41 20.45 -2.10
CA TYR A 217 -13.75 19.70 -1.02
C TYR A 217 -14.19 20.21 0.35
N LEU A 218 -14.23 21.53 0.54
CA LEU A 218 -14.75 22.14 1.77
C LEU A 218 -16.21 21.74 2.02
N ALA A 219 -17.03 21.73 0.98
CA ALA A 219 -18.43 21.35 1.08
C ALA A 219 -18.61 19.86 1.44
N LEU A 220 -17.74 18.96 0.96
CA LEU A 220 -17.74 17.55 1.39
C LEU A 220 -17.45 17.39 2.88
N HIS A 221 -16.45 18.09 3.40
CA HIS A 221 -16.14 18.02 4.84
C HIS A 221 -17.24 18.63 5.71
N LEU A 222 -17.89 19.70 5.23
CA LEU A 222 -19.08 20.22 5.90
C LEU A 222 -20.25 19.24 5.83
N ALA A 223 -20.45 18.56 4.70
CA ALA A 223 -21.46 17.52 4.55
C ALA A 223 -21.21 16.35 5.51
N GLU A 224 -19.97 15.92 5.67
CA GLU A 224 -19.58 14.89 6.64
C GLU A 224 -19.94 15.31 8.07
N ARG A 225 -19.54 16.52 8.50
CA ARG A 225 -19.88 17.06 9.83
C ARG A 225 -21.38 17.20 10.04
N TYR A 226 -22.10 17.67 9.02
CA TYR A 226 -23.55 17.78 9.07
C TYR A 226 -24.19 16.39 9.25
N ARG A 227 -23.76 15.41 8.44
CA ARG A 227 -24.28 14.04 8.47
C ARG A 227 -24.02 13.39 9.82
N GLU A 228 -22.82 13.51 10.38
CA GLU A 228 -22.52 12.95 11.71
C GLU A 228 -23.39 13.58 12.80
N ALA A 229 -23.54 14.91 12.79
CA ALA A 229 -24.42 15.61 13.75
C ALA A 229 -25.89 15.18 13.58
N PHE A 230 -26.35 15.04 12.33
CA PHE A 230 -27.70 14.59 12.01
C PHE A 230 -27.95 13.15 12.48
N ILE A 231 -27.05 12.21 12.15
CA ILE A 231 -27.14 10.81 12.55
C ILE A 231 -27.12 10.67 14.08
N ASP A 232 -26.28 11.43 14.78
CA ASP A 232 -26.21 11.37 16.25
C ASP A 232 -27.50 11.83 16.92
N ARG A 233 -28.09 12.91 16.39
CA ARG A 233 -29.38 13.41 16.88
C ARG A 233 -30.50 12.44 16.57
N LEU A 234 -30.57 11.95 15.33
CA LEU A 234 -31.60 11.02 14.89
C LEU A 234 -31.53 9.71 15.67
N SER A 235 -30.33 9.16 15.85
CA SER A 235 -30.08 7.94 16.64
C SER A 235 -30.51 8.13 18.10
N LYS A 236 -30.14 9.26 18.72
CA LYS A 236 -30.49 9.54 20.12
C LYS A 236 -32.00 9.63 20.34
N GLU A 237 -32.73 10.23 19.41
CA GLU A 237 -34.16 10.50 19.57
C GLU A 237 -35.07 9.35 19.12
N THR A 238 -34.63 8.58 18.13
CA THR A 238 -35.38 7.40 17.64
C THR A 238 -34.97 6.09 18.31
N HIS A 239 -33.87 6.10 19.07
CA HIS A 239 -33.23 4.91 19.65
C HIS A 239 -32.75 3.87 18.63
N LEU A 240 -32.62 4.26 17.36
CA LEU A 240 -32.03 3.45 16.31
C LEU A 240 -30.51 3.52 16.37
N THR A 241 -29.82 2.42 16.06
CA THR A 241 -28.36 2.44 15.93
C THR A 241 -27.96 3.20 14.67
N ARG A 242 -26.73 3.74 14.65
CA ARG A 242 -26.17 4.35 13.44
C ARG A 242 -26.22 3.40 12.24
N GLU A 243 -25.93 2.12 12.48
CA GLU A 243 -25.97 1.06 11.46
C GLU A 243 -27.38 0.86 10.88
N GLN A 244 -28.42 0.88 11.71
CA GLN A 244 -29.81 0.81 11.24
C GLN A 244 -30.18 2.03 10.40
N LEU A 245 -29.75 3.23 10.81
CA LEU A 245 -30.03 4.46 10.06
C LEU A 245 -29.34 4.47 8.69
N THR A 246 -28.13 3.90 8.56
CA THR A 246 -27.39 3.88 7.28
C THR A 246 -27.78 2.72 6.37
N HIS A 247 -28.08 1.53 6.90
CA HIS A 247 -28.55 0.39 6.10
C HIS A 247 -30.03 0.48 5.73
N GLY A 248 -30.78 1.23 6.52
CA GLY A 248 -32.17 1.52 6.31
C GLY A 248 -33.12 0.78 7.23
N ILE A 249 -34.28 1.40 7.37
CA ILE A 249 -35.39 0.97 8.21
C ILE A 249 -36.69 1.08 7.43
N ALA A 250 -37.71 0.35 7.85
CA ALA A 250 -39.04 0.51 7.28
C ALA A 250 -39.52 1.96 7.45
N TYR A 251 -40.21 2.46 6.43
CA TYR A 251 -40.80 3.79 6.43
C TYR A 251 -41.66 4.03 7.69
N ASP A 252 -41.39 5.13 8.39
CA ASP A 252 -42.12 5.59 9.56
C ASP A 252 -42.23 7.12 9.55
N GLU A 253 -43.46 7.64 9.56
CA GLU A 253 -43.73 9.08 9.55
C GLU A 253 -43.17 9.78 10.81
N ALA A 254 -43.12 9.10 11.95
CA ALA A 254 -42.54 9.68 13.17
C ALA A 254 -41.04 9.98 13.00
N ILE A 255 -40.34 9.15 12.22
CA ILE A 255 -38.92 9.33 11.91
C ILE A 255 -38.73 10.51 10.95
N LEU A 256 -39.61 10.66 9.95
CA LEU A 256 -39.57 11.81 9.05
C LEU A 256 -39.81 13.12 9.79
N LEU A 257 -40.81 13.18 10.67
CA LEU A 257 -41.07 14.37 11.49
C LEU A 257 -39.89 14.68 12.43
N THR A 258 -39.22 13.65 12.95
CA THR A 258 -38.02 13.81 13.76
C THR A 258 -36.86 14.35 12.93
N ALA A 259 -36.66 13.82 11.73
CA ALA A 259 -35.64 14.27 10.80
C ALA A 259 -35.86 15.74 10.40
N ASP A 260 -37.09 16.12 10.04
CA ASP A 260 -37.44 17.50 9.68
C ASP A 260 -37.14 18.47 10.83
N ARG A 261 -37.47 18.10 12.08
CA ARG A 261 -37.11 18.88 13.27
C ARG A 261 -35.59 19.00 13.45
N ILE A 262 -34.82 17.93 13.24
CA ILE A 262 -33.36 17.97 13.38
C ILE A 262 -32.74 18.90 12.32
N VAL A 263 -33.27 18.93 11.10
CA VAL A 263 -32.85 19.89 10.07
C VAL A 263 -33.04 21.33 10.56
N ASP A 264 -34.19 21.63 11.17
CA ASP A 264 -34.47 22.95 11.76
C ASP A 264 -33.55 23.28 12.94
N GLU A 265 -33.19 22.28 13.76
CA GLU A 265 -32.24 22.45 14.88
C GLU A 265 -30.80 22.72 14.40
N LEU A 266 -30.41 22.19 13.24
CA LEU A 266 -29.08 22.39 12.65
C LEU A 266 -29.00 23.68 11.79
N ALA A 267 -30.13 24.22 11.36
CA ALA A 267 -30.22 25.45 10.56
C ALA A 267 -29.45 26.65 11.14
N PRO A 268 -29.43 26.93 12.46
CA PRO A 268 -28.63 28.04 13.01
C PRO A 268 -27.11 27.87 12.82
N THR A 269 -26.63 26.63 12.68
CA THR A 269 -25.20 26.31 12.46
C THR A 269 -24.86 26.23 10.99
N TYR A 270 -25.75 25.69 10.15
CA TYR A 270 -25.46 25.42 8.74
C TYR A 270 -26.19 26.33 7.75
N GLY A 271 -27.06 27.23 8.22
CA GLY A 271 -27.94 28.08 7.40
C GLY A 271 -29.31 27.43 7.17
N ALA A 272 -30.38 28.21 7.32
CA ALA A 272 -31.77 27.73 7.24
C ALA A 272 -32.17 27.22 5.84
N ASP A 273 -31.65 27.83 4.79
CA ASP A 273 -31.96 27.45 3.40
C ASP A 273 -30.92 26.51 2.79
N THR A 274 -29.96 26.03 3.59
CA THR A 274 -28.86 25.21 3.10
C THR A 274 -29.36 23.82 2.73
N ILE A 275 -30.02 23.15 3.67
CA ILE A 275 -30.54 21.79 3.51
C ILE A 275 -32.06 21.84 3.61
N GLN A 276 -32.74 21.35 2.57
CA GLN A 276 -34.19 21.25 2.56
C GLN A 276 -34.66 20.03 3.35
N HIS A 277 -35.82 20.14 3.98
CA HIS A 277 -36.52 18.99 4.57
C HIS A 277 -36.64 17.87 3.54
N ARG A 278 -36.32 16.64 3.97
CA ARG A 278 -36.39 15.43 3.15
C ARG A 278 -35.57 15.50 1.84
N SER A 279 -34.49 16.29 1.80
CA SER A 279 -33.61 16.29 0.64
C SER A 279 -32.95 14.91 0.45
N ALA A 280 -32.71 14.53 -0.80
CA ALA A 280 -32.04 13.28 -1.13
C ALA A 280 -30.60 13.19 -0.59
N GLY A 281 -30.01 14.31 -0.12
CA GLY A 281 -28.72 14.33 0.55
C GLY A 281 -28.76 13.96 2.03
N ILE A 282 -29.93 13.97 2.67
CA ILE A 282 -30.08 13.61 4.10
C ILE A 282 -30.89 12.33 4.32
N LEU A 283 -31.87 12.06 3.46
CA LEU A 283 -32.72 10.87 3.52
C LEU A 283 -32.96 10.35 2.10
N ALA A 284 -32.61 9.09 1.89
CA ALA A 284 -32.94 8.35 0.67
C ALA A 284 -34.15 7.46 0.92
N PHE A 285 -35.03 7.41 -0.07
CA PHE A 285 -36.25 6.62 -0.09
C PHE A 285 -36.09 5.53 -1.15
N ASP A 286 -36.19 4.27 -0.74
CA ASP A 286 -36.30 3.15 -1.66
C ASP A 286 -37.79 2.84 -1.85
N ASP A 287 -38.33 3.31 -2.97
CA ASP A 287 -39.75 3.18 -3.31
C ASP A 287 -40.19 1.71 -3.45
N ASP A 288 -39.28 0.81 -3.82
CA ASP A 288 -39.60 -0.60 -4.04
C ASP A 288 -39.71 -1.38 -2.73
N SER A 289 -38.83 -1.08 -1.77
CA SER A 289 -38.79 -1.78 -0.48
C SER A 289 -39.53 -1.05 0.65
N GLY A 290 -39.90 0.22 0.44
CA GLY A 290 -40.45 1.08 1.48
C GLY A 290 -39.46 1.36 2.61
N ILE A 291 -38.16 1.34 2.29
CA ILE A 291 -37.07 1.58 3.24
C ILE A 291 -36.62 3.04 3.15
N ILE A 292 -36.39 3.65 4.30
CA ILE A 292 -35.74 4.95 4.43
C ILE A 292 -34.37 4.77 5.07
N HIS A 293 -33.36 5.51 4.59
CA HIS A 293 -32.02 5.48 5.17
C HIS A 293 -31.30 6.83 5.03
N VAL A 294 -30.29 7.07 5.86
CA VAL A 294 -29.38 8.19 5.72
C VAL A 294 -28.29 7.80 4.71
N PRO A 295 -28.14 8.51 3.57
CA PRO A 295 -27.16 8.17 2.56
C PRO A 295 -25.73 8.14 3.14
N ALA A 296 -24.96 7.12 2.75
CA ALA A 296 -23.52 7.09 3.02
C ALA A 296 -22.77 8.08 2.12
N GLU A 297 -23.30 8.34 0.94
CA GLU A 297 -22.79 9.29 -0.05
C GLU A 297 -23.04 10.75 0.37
N LEU A 298 -22.05 11.61 0.21
CA LEU A 298 -22.08 12.99 0.70
C LEU A 298 -22.21 14.05 -0.41
N THR A 299 -22.08 13.70 -1.69
CA THR A 299 -22.05 14.64 -2.83
C THR A 299 -23.32 15.46 -2.93
N LEU A 300 -24.50 14.87 -2.77
CA LEU A 300 -25.74 15.67 -2.82
C LEU A 300 -25.84 16.66 -1.66
N LEU A 301 -25.44 16.24 -0.46
CA LEU A 301 -25.42 17.10 0.72
C LEU A 301 -24.37 18.22 0.56
N ALA A 302 -23.18 17.88 0.07
CA ALA A 302 -22.11 18.82 -0.24
C ALA A 302 -22.50 19.79 -1.35
N ARG A 303 -23.22 19.33 -2.38
CA ARG A 303 -23.78 20.20 -3.43
C ARG A 303 -24.73 21.22 -2.83
N ASP A 304 -25.65 20.81 -1.96
CA ASP A 304 -26.61 21.72 -1.33
C ASP A 304 -25.89 22.78 -0.47
N ILE A 305 -24.88 22.35 0.31
CA ILE A 305 -23.99 23.24 1.07
C ILE A 305 -23.25 24.23 0.16
N LEU A 306 -22.63 23.74 -0.92
CA LEU A 306 -21.87 24.56 -1.85
C LEU A 306 -22.75 25.58 -2.57
N ARG A 307 -23.97 25.17 -2.98
CA ARG A 307 -24.97 26.09 -3.54
C ARG A 307 -25.35 27.18 -2.54
N ALA A 308 -25.53 26.83 -1.27
CA ALA A 308 -25.83 27.80 -0.22
C ALA A 308 -24.65 28.76 0.02
N GLN A 309 -23.41 28.26 0.03
CA GLN A 309 -22.20 29.09 0.10
C GLN A 309 -22.11 30.05 -1.09
N ALA A 310 -22.38 29.58 -2.31
CA ALA A 310 -22.38 30.41 -3.51
C ALA A 310 -23.48 31.48 -3.45
N THR A 311 -24.69 31.10 -3.04
CA THR A 311 -25.83 32.03 -2.88
C THR A 311 -25.55 33.11 -1.84
N ALA A 312 -24.88 32.74 -0.75
CA ALA A 312 -24.46 33.68 0.30
C ALA A 312 -23.24 34.53 -0.10
N GLY A 313 -22.68 34.32 -1.29
CA GLY A 313 -21.53 35.05 -1.82
C GLY A 313 -20.20 34.65 -1.17
N TYR A 314 -20.09 33.46 -0.60
CA TYR A 314 -18.85 32.97 0.01
C TYR A 314 -17.91 32.32 -1.01
N VAL A 315 -18.46 31.86 -2.14
CA VAL A 315 -17.69 31.39 -3.29
C VAL A 315 -17.51 32.54 -4.29
N GLU A 316 -16.47 32.48 -5.10
CA GLU A 316 -16.21 33.49 -6.14
C GLU A 316 -17.39 33.59 -7.14
N PRO A 317 -17.69 34.78 -7.68
CA PRO A 317 -18.82 34.98 -8.60
C PRO A 317 -18.77 34.15 -9.89
N GLN A 318 -17.59 33.66 -10.25
CA GLN A 318 -17.36 32.82 -11.43
C GLN A 318 -17.75 31.35 -11.24
N TYR A 319 -18.00 30.94 -9.99
CA TYR A 319 -18.50 29.61 -9.70
C TYR A 319 -19.85 29.35 -10.38
N LYS A 320 -19.95 28.24 -11.09
CA LYS A 320 -21.18 27.79 -11.76
C LYS A 320 -21.64 26.51 -11.08
N GLU A 321 -22.92 26.46 -10.70
CA GLU A 321 -23.49 25.26 -10.12
C GLU A 321 -23.56 24.13 -11.17
N GLY A 322 -22.67 23.15 -11.04
CA GLY A 322 -22.71 21.89 -11.75
C GLY A 322 -22.52 22.04 -13.24
N GLU A 323 -21.28 21.98 -13.70
CA GLU A 323 -20.97 21.92 -15.11
C GLU A 323 -21.54 20.64 -15.74
N LEU A 324 -22.21 20.79 -16.90
CA LEU A 324 -22.73 19.65 -17.64
C LEU A 324 -21.57 18.87 -18.23
N LEU A 325 -21.42 17.62 -17.78
CA LEU A 325 -20.42 16.70 -18.33
C LEU A 325 -21.00 15.94 -19.52
N ILE A 326 -22.10 15.23 -19.30
CA ILE A 326 -22.77 14.40 -20.30
C ILE A 326 -24.28 14.51 -20.12
N GLY A 327 -25.07 14.49 -21.20
CA GLY A 327 -26.52 14.41 -21.12
C GLY A 327 -27.14 13.54 -22.21
N TRP A 328 -28.22 12.85 -21.88
CA TRP A 328 -28.99 12.00 -22.78
C TRP A 328 -30.48 12.03 -22.42
N LYS A 329 -31.31 11.38 -23.24
CA LYS A 329 -32.72 11.12 -22.93
C LYS A 329 -32.87 9.66 -22.56
N GLU A 330 -33.44 9.40 -21.39
CA GLU A 330 -33.69 8.04 -20.91
C GLU A 330 -34.68 7.32 -21.85
N PRO A 331 -34.34 6.11 -22.33
CA PRO A 331 -35.24 5.32 -23.18
C PRO A 331 -36.54 4.99 -22.44
N GLY A 332 -37.68 5.21 -23.10
CA GLY A 332 -39.01 4.88 -22.57
C GLY A 332 -39.67 6.02 -21.80
N THR A 333 -38.98 6.65 -20.84
CA THR A 333 -39.53 7.77 -20.07
C THR A 333 -39.41 9.11 -20.80
N GLY A 334 -38.40 9.26 -21.65
CA GLY A 334 -38.06 10.52 -22.33
C GLY A 334 -37.50 11.59 -21.39
N LEU A 335 -37.25 11.25 -20.12
CA LEU A 335 -36.66 12.16 -19.15
C LEU A 335 -35.24 12.53 -19.58
N GLN A 336 -34.91 13.81 -19.43
CA GLN A 336 -33.54 14.25 -19.65
C GLN A 336 -32.71 13.87 -18.44
N VAL A 337 -31.67 13.07 -18.69
CA VAL A 337 -30.67 12.68 -17.70
C VAL A 337 -29.36 13.40 -18.02
N GLN A 338 -28.71 13.95 -17.00
CA GLN A 338 -27.42 14.62 -17.12
C GLN A 338 -26.49 14.15 -16.02
N ILE A 339 -25.21 13.99 -16.31
CA ILE A 339 -24.15 13.89 -15.31
C ILE A 339 -23.52 15.28 -15.20
N ARG A 340 -23.40 15.78 -13.97
CA ARG A 340 -22.82 17.08 -13.64
C ARG A 340 -21.69 16.93 -12.64
N TYR A 341 -20.79 17.90 -12.64
CA TYR A 341 -19.65 17.91 -11.73
C TYR A 341 -19.27 19.32 -11.27
N ASN A 342 -18.57 19.41 -10.13
CA ASN A 342 -17.86 20.60 -9.66
C ASN A 342 -16.47 20.22 -9.13
N ASP A 343 -15.48 21.06 -9.41
CA ASP A 343 -14.11 21.01 -8.86
C ASP A 343 -13.45 19.62 -8.91
N GLU A 344 -13.80 18.80 -9.92
CA GLU A 344 -13.31 17.42 -10.10
C GLU A 344 -13.43 16.51 -8.86
N ILE A 345 -14.36 16.83 -7.97
CA ILE A 345 -14.54 16.13 -6.69
C ILE A 345 -16.00 15.75 -6.46
N LEU A 346 -16.93 16.65 -6.81
CA LEU A 346 -18.37 16.40 -6.69
C LEU A 346 -18.92 15.95 -8.03
N VAL A 347 -19.54 14.77 -8.10
CA VAL A 347 -20.25 14.29 -9.30
C VAL A 347 -21.62 13.71 -8.96
N TRP A 348 -22.64 14.13 -9.69
CA TRP A 348 -24.01 13.66 -9.47
C TRP A 348 -24.77 13.56 -10.79
N ALA A 349 -25.91 12.88 -10.76
CA ALA A 349 -26.84 12.85 -11.88
C ALA A 349 -27.98 13.86 -11.67
N THR A 350 -28.57 14.35 -12.75
CA THR A 350 -29.87 15.02 -12.71
C THR A 350 -30.84 14.29 -13.61
N ALA A 351 -32.03 13.98 -13.10
CA ALA A 351 -33.10 13.31 -13.83
C ALA A 351 -34.35 14.20 -13.79
N GLY A 352 -34.81 14.64 -14.97
CA GLY A 352 -35.94 15.58 -15.05
C GLY A 352 -35.66 16.93 -14.37
N GLY A 353 -34.39 17.33 -14.30
CA GLY A 353 -33.94 18.57 -13.65
C GLY A 353 -33.76 18.48 -12.12
N LYS A 354 -34.08 17.34 -11.50
CA LYS A 354 -33.81 17.10 -10.07
C LYS A 354 -32.46 16.41 -9.91
N ALA A 355 -31.65 16.86 -8.95
CA ALA A 355 -30.41 16.16 -8.61
C ALA A 355 -30.71 14.86 -7.87
N VAL A 356 -30.02 13.80 -8.27
CA VAL A 356 -30.12 12.45 -7.72
C VAL A 356 -28.72 11.87 -7.58
N PRO A 357 -28.52 10.86 -6.70
CA PRO A 357 -27.23 10.19 -6.59
C PRO A 357 -26.82 9.58 -7.94
N LEU A 358 -25.51 9.56 -8.22
CA LEU A 358 -24.99 8.88 -9.38
C LEU A 358 -24.98 7.37 -9.12
N THR A 359 -25.64 6.59 -9.99
CA THR A 359 -25.83 5.15 -9.83
C THR A 359 -25.19 4.34 -10.96
N VAL A 360 -25.14 3.01 -10.81
CA VAL A 360 -24.69 2.11 -11.90
C VAL A 360 -25.57 2.24 -13.13
N GLU A 361 -26.90 2.35 -12.97
CA GLU A 361 -27.84 2.48 -14.08
C GLU A 361 -27.55 3.73 -14.92
N HIS A 362 -27.23 4.85 -14.26
CA HIS A 362 -26.83 6.07 -14.96
C HIS A 362 -25.59 5.82 -15.82
N LEU A 363 -24.57 5.15 -15.29
CA LEU A 363 -23.33 4.84 -16.02
C LEU A 363 -23.51 3.80 -17.13
N MET A 364 -24.47 2.89 -17.00
CA MET A 364 -24.83 1.91 -18.04
C MET A 364 -25.52 2.56 -19.24
N GLN A 365 -26.26 3.65 -19.02
CA GLN A 365 -27.00 4.35 -20.08
C GLN A 365 -26.17 5.39 -20.83
N VAL A 366 -24.97 5.72 -20.36
CA VAL A 366 -24.09 6.68 -21.05
C VAL A 366 -23.79 6.20 -22.47
N PRO A 367 -24.10 6.99 -23.52
CA PRO A 367 -23.80 6.61 -24.88
C PRO A 367 -22.31 6.34 -25.07
N ARG A 368 -21.98 5.24 -25.76
CA ARG A 368 -20.59 4.80 -25.94
C ARG A 368 -19.67 5.89 -26.50
N GLN A 369 -20.14 6.68 -27.46
CA GLN A 369 -19.37 7.78 -28.05
C GLN A 369 -18.99 8.82 -27.00
N ASN A 370 -19.93 9.22 -26.13
CA ASN A 370 -19.67 10.18 -25.06
C ASN A 370 -18.68 9.65 -24.03
N LEU A 371 -18.75 8.35 -23.72
CA LEU A 371 -17.76 7.72 -22.85
C LEU A 371 -16.37 7.69 -23.50
N ASP A 372 -16.28 7.30 -24.77
CA ASP A 372 -15.01 7.24 -25.51
C ASP A 372 -14.37 8.65 -25.57
N ASP A 373 -15.17 9.69 -25.76
CA ASP A 373 -14.72 11.08 -25.70
C ASP A 373 -14.26 11.46 -24.28
N LEU A 374 -15.00 11.10 -23.24
CA LEU A 374 -14.63 11.40 -21.85
C LEU A 374 -13.34 10.67 -21.43
N VAL A 375 -13.16 9.40 -21.81
CA VAL A 375 -11.94 8.63 -21.54
C VAL A 375 -10.73 9.24 -22.24
N ARG A 376 -10.91 9.76 -23.46
CA ARG A 376 -9.83 10.38 -24.24
C ARG A 376 -9.46 11.75 -23.69
N ASP A 377 -10.46 12.57 -23.36
CA ASP A 377 -10.27 13.99 -23.13
C ASP A 377 -10.14 14.33 -21.62
N ARG A 378 -10.72 13.50 -20.73
CA ARG A 378 -10.78 13.72 -19.26
C ARG A 378 -10.78 12.42 -18.43
N PRO A 379 -9.69 11.62 -18.46
CA PRO A 379 -9.62 10.32 -17.79
C PRO A 379 -9.77 10.38 -16.27
N GLU A 380 -9.35 11.47 -15.63
CA GLU A 380 -9.52 11.73 -14.19
C GLU A 380 -11.00 11.80 -13.78
N LEU A 381 -11.84 12.45 -14.59
CA LEU A 381 -13.29 12.49 -14.35
C LEU A 381 -13.95 11.13 -14.52
N VAL A 382 -13.50 10.30 -15.46
CA VAL A 382 -13.98 8.91 -15.59
C VAL A 382 -13.70 8.12 -14.31
N ALA A 383 -12.48 8.26 -13.78
CA ALA A 383 -12.10 7.59 -12.53
C ALA A 383 -12.91 8.10 -11.33
N LEU A 384 -13.21 9.40 -11.28
CA LEU A 384 -14.07 10.01 -10.25
C LEU A 384 -15.52 9.49 -10.32
N LEU A 385 -16.11 9.42 -11.51
CA LEU A 385 -17.46 8.88 -11.71
C LEU A 385 -17.54 7.42 -11.26
N ALA A 386 -16.57 6.60 -11.69
CA ALA A 386 -16.49 5.21 -11.27
C ALA A 386 -16.36 5.08 -9.75
N ARG A 387 -15.42 5.82 -9.13
CA ARG A 387 -15.20 5.82 -7.68
C ARG A 387 -16.45 6.23 -6.90
N THR A 388 -17.16 7.24 -7.39
CA THR A 388 -18.40 7.70 -6.74
C THR A 388 -19.44 6.60 -6.74
N VAL A 389 -19.69 5.95 -7.88
CA VAL A 389 -20.63 4.82 -7.95
C VAL A 389 -20.17 3.64 -7.08
N ILE A 390 -18.89 3.27 -7.13
CA ILE A 390 -18.30 2.19 -6.32
C ILE A 390 -18.54 2.38 -4.82
N ASN A 391 -18.39 3.61 -4.34
CA ASN A 391 -18.49 3.89 -2.92
C ASN A 391 -19.93 3.85 -2.39
N CYS A 392 -20.93 3.95 -3.25
CA CYS A 392 -22.29 4.34 -2.85
C CYS A 392 -23.34 3.28 -3.17
N GLU A 393 -23.09 2.50 -4.21
CA GLU A 393 -23.98 1.43 -4.62
C GLU A 393 -23.81 0.20 -3.75
N PRO A 394 -24.88 -0.58 -3.53
CA PRO A 394 -24.78 -1.87 -2.89
C PRO A 394 -24.03 -2.86 -3.79
N ASP A 395 -23.39 -3.86 -3.16
CA ASP A 395 -22.42 -4.72 -3.83
C ASP A 395 -23.04 -5.57 -4.96
N ASP A 396 -24.34 -5.88 -4.87
CA ASP A 396 -25.10 -6.59 -5.91
C ASP A 396 -25.30 -5.73 -7.17
N ARG A 397 -25.57 -4.43 -7.01
CA ARG A 397 -25.67 -3.47 -8.12
C ARG A 397 -24.33 -3.21 -8.77
N LEU A 398 -23.24 -3.20 -7.99
CA LEU A 398 -21.88 -3.05 -8.52
C LEU A 398 -21.52 -4.14 -9.54
N LEU A 399 -22.09 -5.34 -9.46
CA LEU A 399 -21.88 -6.39 -10.45
C LEU A 399 -22.39 -6.00 -11.85
N MET A 400 -23.26 -5.00 -11.97
CA MET A 400 -23.76 -4.47 -13.24
C MET A 400 -22.86 -3.36 -13.81
N LEU A 401 -21.86 -2.87 -13.07
CA LEU A 401 -20.99 -1.77 -13.48
C LEU A 401 -20.21 -2.13 -14.75
N PRO A 402 -20.34 -1.38 -15.86
CA PRO A 402 -19.63 -1.73 -17.08
C PRO A 402 -18.10 -1.61 -16.92
N PRO A 403 -17.30 -2.59 -17.40
CA PRO A 403 -15.85 -2.66 -17.18
C PRO A 403 -15.05 -1.50 -17.77
N GLN A 404 -15.63 -0.79 -18.74
CA GLN A 404 -15.10 0.43 -19.34
C GLN A 404 -14.91 1.59 -18.34
N TRP A 405 -15.63 1.58 -17.22
CA TRP A 405 -15.46 2.55 -16.11
C TRP A 405 -14.31 2.18 -15.16
N LEU A 406 -13.77 0.96 -15.27
CA LEU A 406 -12.71 0.43 -14.41
C LEU A 406 -11.37 0.42 -15.15
N ASN A 407 -10.99 1.56 -15.72
CA ASN A 407 -9.81 1.69 -16.58
C ASN A 407 -8.54 2.11 -15.84
N THR A 408 -8.61 2.39 -14.53
CA THR A 408 -7.47 2.75 -13.68
C THR A 408 -7.22 1.72 -12.59
N ASN A 409 -5.98 1.60 -12.13
CA ASN A 409 -5.63 0.70 -11.03
C ASN A 409 -6.43 1.02 -9.75
N ASN A 410 -6.61 2.32 -9.45
CA ASN A 410 -7.34 2.76 -8.28
C ASN A 410 -8.83 2.38 -8.34
N SER A 411 -9.48 2.56 -9.50
CA SER A 411 -10.89 2.15 -9.66
C SER A 411 -11.05 0.62 -9.57
N CYS A 412 -10.15 -0.16 -10.17
CA CYS A 412 -10.15 -1.62 -10.06
C CYS A 412 -10.00 -2.07 -8.59
N ARG A 413 -9.08 -1.43 -7.85
CA ARG A 413 -8.83 -1.73 -6.44
C ARG A 413 -10.03 -1.40 -5.57
N SER A 414 -10.54 -0.17 -5.65
CA SER A 414 -11.74 0.23 -4.90
C SER A 414 -12.95 -0.67 -5.22
N PHE A 415 -13.11 -1.07 -6.48
CA PHE A 415 -14.17 -1.98 -6.89
C PHE A 415 -13.99 -3.37 -6.28
N LEU A 416 -12.79 -3.96 -6.34
CA LEU A 416 -12.54 -5.27 -5.73
C LEU A 416 -12.71 -5.25 -4.21
N ALA A 417 -12.25 -4.20 -3.53
CA ALA A 417 -12.39 -4.08 -2.08
C ALA A 417 -13.86 -4.13 -1.60
N ARG A 418 -14.82 -3.83 -2.49
CA ARG A 418 -16.26 -3.91 -2.22
C ARG A 418 -16.89 -5.28 -2.47
N LEU A 419 -16.21 -6.16 -3.21
CA LEU A 419 -16.77 -7.46 -3.60
C LEU A 419 -16.09 -8.61 -2.85
N ASP A 420 -16.87 -9.60 -2.40
CA ASP A 420 -16.30 -10.87 -1.94
C ASP A 420 -15.66 -11.67 -3.09
N ASP A 421 -14.92 -12.75 -2.77
CA ASP A 421 -14.17 -13.52 -3.78
C ASP A 421 -15.09 -14.19 -4.81
N GLN A 422 -16.31 -14.54 -4.44
CA GLN A 422 -17.26 -15.16 -5.33
C GLN A 422 -17.90 -14.14 -6.28
N GLN A 423 -18.27 -12.97 -5.76
CA GLN A 423 -18.78 -11.83 -6.51
C GLN A 423 -17.74 -11.31 -7.51
N ALA A 424 -16.50 -11.07 -7.05
CA ALA A 424 -15.41 -10.63 -7.91
C ALA A 424 -15.13 -11.65 -9.02
N ARG A 425 -15.09 -12.95 -8.70
CA ARG A 425 -14.95 -14.02 -9.70
C ARG A 425 -16.09 -14.00 -10.72
N THR A 426 -17.33 -13.86 -10.27
CA THR A 426 -18.53 -13.82 -11.12
C THR A 426 -18.46 -12.64 -12.09
N TYR A 427 -18.12 -11.45 -11.58
CA TYR A 427 -17.96 -10.25 -12.38
C TYR A 427 -16.86 -10.43 -13.43
N LEU A 428 -15.66 -10.83 -13.01
CA LEU A 428 -14.53 -10.97 -13.91
C LEU A 428 -14.77 -12.06 -14.98
N GLN A 429 -15.48 -13.14 -14.64
CA GLN A 429 -15.92 -14.15 -15.61
C GLN A 429 -16.85 -13.55 -16.68
N ALA A 430 -17.89 -12.84 -16.26
CA ALA A 430 -18.88 -12.24 -17.15
C ALA A 430 -18.29 -11.14 -18.06
N HIS A 431 -17.20 -10.49 -17.64
CA HIS A 431 -16.64 -9.32 -18.32
C HIS A 431 -15.22 -9.54 -18.90
N SER A 432 -14.62 -10.72 -18.77
CA SER A 432 -13.24 -11.03 -19.19
C SER A 432 -12.89 -10.62 -20.63
N GLU A 433 -13.83 -10.81 -21.57
CA GLU A 433 -13.67 -10.45 -22.98
C GLU A 433 -13.81 -8.95 -23.24
N LYS A 434 -14.56 -8.24 -22.40
CA LYS A 434 -14.83 -6.80 -22.52
C LYS A 434 -13.81 -5.93 -21.79
N LEU A 435 -13.01 -6.52 -20.89
CA LEU A 435 -11.96 -5.81 -20.17
C LEU A 435 -10.83 -5.39 -21.12
N GLY A 436 -10.60 -4.08 -21.21
CA GLY A 436 -9.42 -3.55 -21.90
C GLY A 436 -8.13 -3.92 -21.18
N LYS A 437 -6.99 -3.82 -21.88
CA LYS A 437 -5.67 -4.20 -21.33
C LYS A 437 -5.37 -3.54 -19.98
N HIS A 438 -5.64 -2.23 -19.85
CA HIS A 438 -5.39 -1.48 -18.61
C HIS A 438 -6.26 -1.97 -17.45
N ALA A 439 -7.53 -2.25 -17.69
CA ALA A 439 -8.42 -2.81 -16.66
C ALA A 439 -7.94 -4.21 -16.22
N LYS A 440 -7.51 -5.07 -17.16
CA LYS A 440 -6.94 -6.38 -16.83
C LYS A 440 -5.69 -6.27 -15.96
N GLU A 441 -4.81 -5.33 -16.27
CA GLU A 441 -3.60 -5.04 -15.47
C GLU A 441 -3.95 -4.44 -14.10
N GLY A 442 -4.95 -3.55 -14.03
CA GLY A 442 -5.43 -2.94 -12.79
C GLY A 442 -6.08 -3.95 -11.84
N PHE A 443 -6.94 -4.84 -12.36
CA PHE A 443 -7.50 -5.95 -11.59
C PHE A 443 -6.42 -6.92 -11.12
N ALA A 444 -5.43 -7.22 -11.96
CA ALA A 444 -4.30 -8.05 -11.54
C ALA A 444 -3.55 -7.41 -10.37
N ALA A 445 -3.20 -6.12 -10.48
CA ALA A 445 -2.54 -5.37 -9.43
C ALA A 445 -3.35 -5.39 -8.13
N ALA A 446 -4.65 -5.11 -8.20
CA ALA A 446 -5.54 -5.11 -7.04
C ALA A 446 -5.65 -6.49 -6.37
N VAL A 447 -5.77 -7.58 -7.14
CA VAL A 447 -5.78 -8.96 -6.59
C VAL A 447 -4.48 -9.26 -5.82
N PHE A 448 -3.33 -8.81 -6.33
CA PHE A 448 -2.05 -8.99 -5.66
C PHE A 448 -1.91 -8.12 -4.40
N ASP A 449 -2.25 -6.84 -4.50
CA ASP A 449 -2.18 -5.88 -3.39
C ASP A 449 -3.08 -6.30 -2.21
N GLU A 450 -4.27 -6.82 -2.51
CA GLU A 450 -5.25 -7.30 -1.51
C GLU A 450 -5.07 -8.78 -1.15
N LYS A 451 -4.11 -9.48 -1.76
CA LYS A 451 -3.78 -10.89 -1.51
C LYS A 451 -4.96 -11.84 -1.68
N ARG A 452 -5.79 -11.62 -2.71
CA ARG A 452 -7.03 -12.39 -2.96
C ARG A 452 -6.76 -13.71 -3.66
N LEU A 453 -6.23 -14.68 -2.91
CA LEU A 453 -5.75 -15.96 -3.41
C LEU A 453 -6.78 -16.72 -4.26
N ALA A 454 -8.06 -16.66 -3.88
CA ALA A 454 -9.13 -17.35 -4.58
C ALA A 454 -9.46 -16.75 -5.97
N LEU A 455 -8.86 -15.62 -6.35
CA LEU A 455 -9.04 -15.03 -7.69
C LEU A 455 -7.87 -15.34 -8.64
N LEU A 456 -6.74 -15.85 -8.12
CA LEU A 456 -5.52 -16.03 -8.91
C LEU A 456 -5.68 -17.03 -10.05
N ASP A 457 -6.36 -18.16 -9.81
CA ASP A 457 -6.66 -19.17 -10.81
C ASP A 457 -7.41 -18.56 -12.01
N PHE A 458 -8.39 -17.70 -11.73
CA PHE A 458 -9.14 -16.98 -12.74
C PHE A 458 -8.27 -15.98 -13.53
N MET A 459 -7.43 -15.22 -12.83
CA MET A 459 -6.52 -14.25 -13.44
C MET A 459 -5.57 -14.91 -14.45
N VAL A 460 -5.07 -16.11 -14.13
CA VAL A 460 -4.15 -16.90 -14.97
C VAL A 460 -4.84 -17.40 -16.24
N GLY A 461 -6.02 -18.00 -16.06
CA GLY A 461 -6.74 -18.65 -17.16
C GLY A 461 -7.37 -17.65 -18.12
N SER A 462 -8.10 -16.66 -17.59
CA SER A 462 -9.07 -15.90 -18.39
C SER A 462 -8.58 -14.52 -18.79
N LEU A 463 -7.78 -13.86 -17.97
CA LEU A 463 -7.35 -12.48 -18.26
C LEU A 463 -6.09 -12.44 -19.13
N SER A 464 -5.41 -13.57 -19.34
CA SER A 464 -4.25 -13.67 -20.24
C SER A 464 -3.24 -12.55 -20.03
N VAL A 465 -2.99 -12.18 -18.76
CA VAL A 465 -2.16 -11.04 -18.42
C VAL A 465 -0.69 -11.42 -18.56
N SER A 466 -0.24 -11.63 -19.80
CA SER A 466 1.15 -11.95 -20.14
C SER A 466 2.07 -10.72 -20.09
N SER A 467 1.64 -9.65 -19.41
CA SER A 467 2.36 -8.38 -19.37
C SER A 467 3.59 -8.51 -18.46
N LYS A 468 4.68 -7.82 -18.82
CA LYS A 468 5.88 -7.72 -17.96
C LYS A 468 5.54 -7.15 -16.57
N SER A 469 4.49 -6.31 -16.49
CA SER A 469 4.01 -5.70 -15.25
C SER A 469 3.47 -6.76 -14.28
N THR A 470 2.57 -7.62 -14.74
CA THR A 470 1.98 -8.69 -13.92
C THR A 470 3.02 -9.71 -13.49
N GLN A 471 3.97 -10.03 -14.36
CA GLN A 471 5.11 -10.86 -13.96
C GLN A 471 5.92 -10.20 -12.83
N LYS A 472 6.24 -8.91 -12.94
CA LYS A 472 6.98 -8.19 -11.90
C LYS A 472 6.20 -8.09 -10.59
N MET A 473 4.88 -7.90 -10.66
CA MET A 473 4.00 -7.91 -9.48
C MET A 473 4.01 -9.28 -8.79
N LEU A 474 3.89 -10.36 -9.56
CA LEU A 474 4.00 -11.71 -9.01
C LEU A 474 5.38 -11.97 -8.44
N GLU A 475 6.46 -11.57 -9.13
CA GLU A 475 7.82 -11.73 -8.63
C GLU A 475 8.03 -10.97 -7.31
N THR A 476 7.45 -9.77 -7.19
CA THR A 476 7.49 -8.94 -5.98
C THR A 476 6.68 -9.58 -4.87
N TRP A 477 5.42 -9.95 -5.15
CA TRP A 477 4.55 -10.59 -4.19
C TRP A 477 5.11 -11.92 -3.71
N PHE A 478 5.57 -12.78 -4.64
CA PHE A 478 6.31 -13.99 -4.33
C PHE A 478 7.51 -13.65 -3.43
N SER A 479 8.40 -12.74 -3.83
CA SER A 479 9.54 -12.27 -3.02
C SER A 479 9.14 -11.81 -1.61
N ASP A 480 8.01 -11.13 -1.45
CA ASP A 480 7.59 -10.59 -0.15
C ASP A 480 6.89 -11.65 0.71
N SER A 481 6.02 -12.48 0.13
CA SER A 481 5.50 -13.70 0.77
C SER A 481 6.64 -14.60 1.25
N LEU A 482 7.75 -14.63 0.51
CA LEU A 482 8.96 -15.37 0.84
C LEU A 482 9.72 -14.79 2.02
N LYS A 483 9.93 -13.47 2.04
CA LYS A 483 10.55 -12.78 3.19
C LYS A 483 9.73 -12.96 4.47
N LEU A 484 8.41 -13.06 4.35
CA LEU A 484 7.48 -13.18 5.47
C LEU A 484 7.17 -14.64 5.87
N GLY A 485 7.55 -15.64 5.06
CA GLY A 485 7.31 -17.06 5.37
C GLY A 485 5.88 -17.55 5.17
N LEU A 486 5.10 -16.91 4.29
CA LEU A 486 3.66 -17.15 4.15
C LEU A 486 3.39 -18.37 3.25
N LYS A 487 3.44 -19.57 3.84
CA LYS A 487 3.29 -20.86 3.13
C LYS A 487 2.01 -20.97 2.26
N ALA A 488 0.90 -20.43 2.73
CA ALA A 488 -0.37 -20.47 2.01
C ALA A 488 -0.33 -19.64 0.73
N GLU A 489 0.29 -18.45 0.76
CA GLU A 489 0.44 -17.57 -0.40
C GLU A 489 1.33 -18.22 -1.48
N VAL A 490 2.44 -18.83 -1.06
CA VAL A 490 3.35 -19.54 -1.98
C VAL A 490 2.65 -20.71 -2.67
N ARG A 491 1.84 -21.48 -1.95
CA ARG A 491 1.04 -22.58 -2.54
C ARG A 491 -0.06 -22.07 -3.46
N ALA A 492 -0.64 -20.91 -3.19
CA ALA A 492 -1.62 -20.33 -4.09
C ALA A 492 -1.00 -19.84 -5.41
N ILE A 493 0.30 -19.56 -5.43
CA ILE A 493 1.06 -19.16 -6.64
C ILE A 493 1.47 -20.38 -7.49
N GLU A 494 1.45 -21.61 -6.96
CA GLU A 494 1.86 -22.83 -7.67
C GLU A 494 1.17 -23.03 -9.03
N PRO A 495 -0.18 -22.93 -9.15
CA PRO A 495 -0.86 -23.06 -10.43
C PRO A 495 -0.43 -22.01 -11.46
N TYR A 496 -0.09 -20.80 -11.01
CA TYR A 496 0.42 -19.73 -11.88
C TYR A 496 1.82 -20.06 -12.38
N LEU A 497 2.72 -20.50 -11.50
CA LEU A 497 4.07 -20.89 -11.89
C LEU A 497 4.04 -22.05 -12.89
N LEU A 498 3.16 -23.01 -12.67
CA LEU A 498 2.91 -24.13 -13.59
C LEU A 498 2.42 -23.65 -14.96
N ASP A 499 1.37 -22.82 -15.02
CA ASP A 499 0.85 -22.30 -16.28
C ASP A 499 1.89 -21.45 -17.04
N VAL A 500 2.66 -20.62 -16.31
CA VAL A 500 3.75 -19.86 -16.90
C VAL A 500 4.82 -20.78 -17.46
N ILE A 501 5.21 -21.84 -16.74
CA ILE A 501 6.17 -22.84 -17.23
C ILE A 501 5.61 -23.55 -18.47
N GLU A 502 4.38 -24.07 -18.42
CA GLU A 502 3.74 -24.79 -19.54
C GLU A 502 3.62 -23.93 -20.80
N ARG A 503 3.16 -22.68 -20.68
CA ARG A 503 3.03 -21.75 -21.83
C ARG A 503 4.39 -21.31 -22.38
N ASN A 504 5.40 -21.24 -21.54
CA ASN A 504 6.75 -20.81 -21.92
C ASN A 504 7.57 -21.92 -22.57
N VAL A 505 7.41 -23.18 -22.16
CA VAL A 505 8.07 -24.34 -22.79
C VAL A 505 7.76 -24.44 -24.29
N LEU A 506 6.63 -23.90 -24.72
CA LEU A 506 6.20 -23.90 -26.13
C LEU A 506 6.71 -22.71 -26.96
N ASN A 507 7.40 -21.72 -26.38
CA ASN A 507 7.75 -20.47 -27.06
C ASN A 507 9.23 -20.08 -26.92
N ALA A 508 9.98 -19.90 -28.02
CA ALA A 508 11.41 -19.55 -27.99
C ALA A 508 11.77 -18.19 -27.33
N LYS A 509 10.78 -17.31 -27.07
CA LYS A 509 10.94 -16.07 -26.28
C LYS A 509 10.82 -16.28 -24.76
N ALA A 510 10.64 -17.52 -24.31
CA ALA A 510 10.47 -17.89 -22.91
C ALA A 510 11.76 -17.87 -22.09
N GLU A 511 12.92 -18.02 -22.74
CA GLU A 511 14.21 -18.16 -22.07
C GLU A 511 14.49 -16.94 -21.17
N GLU A 512 14.21 -15.72 -21.65
CA GLU A 512 14.42 -14.48 -20.89
C GLU A 512 13.48 -14.37 -19.66
N LYS A 513 12.22 -14.82 -19.81
CA LYS A 513 11.22 -14.77 -18.72
C LYS A 513 11.47 -15.84 -17.65
N TYR A 514 11.84 -17.03 -18.08
CA TYR A 514 12.26 -18.12 -17.20
C TYR A 514 13.52 -17.75 -16.42
N ILE A 515 14.52 -17.13 -17.08
CA ILE A 515 15.75 -16.66 -16.44
C ILE A 515 15.45 -15.61 -15.35
N SER A 516 14.53 -14.67 -15.58
CA SER A 516 14.11 -13.68 -14.56
C SER A 516 13.50 -14.36 -13.33
N LEU A 517 12.50 -15.22 -13.55
CA LEU A 517 11.83 -15.95 -12.48
C LEU A 517 12.82 -16.87 -11.72
N LYS A 518 13.74 -17.52 -12.44
CA LYS A 518 14.84 -18.33 -11.91
C LYS A 518 15.78 -17.52 -11.01
N HIS A 519 16.23 -16.34 -11.45
CA HIS A 519 17.12 -15.49 -10.65
C HIS A 519 16.44 -15.01 -9.37
N THR A 520 15.16 -14.65 -9.47
CA THR A 520 14.35 -14.28 -8.31
C THR A 520 14.16 -15.46 -7.37
N CYS A 521 13.80 -16.64 -7.87
CA CYS A 521 13.64 -17.84 -7.04
C CYS A 521 14.95 -18.21 -6.33
N ALA A 522 16.07 -18.36 -7.05
CA ALA A 522 17.34 -18.77 -6.48
C ALA A 522 17.84 -17.83 -5.36
N ASN A 523 17.81 -16.52 -5.61
CA ASN A 523 18.20 -15.53 -4.60
C ASN A 523 17.29 -15.58 -3.37
N VAL A 524 15.99 -15.74 -3.59
CA VAL A 524 15.03 -15.71 -2.49
C VAL A 524 15.02 -17.00 -1.69
N ILE A 525 15.21 -18.18 -2.30
CA ILE A 525 15.32 -19.44 -1.55
C ILE A 525 16.60 -19.44 -0.72
N ASN A 526 17.71 -18.97 -1.29
CA ASN A 526 18.95 -18.83 -0.53
C ASN A 526 18.78 -17.84 0.63
N GLY A 527 18.03 -16.75 0.42
CA GLY A 527 17.56 -15.87 1.48
C GLY A 527 16.75 -16.61 2.54
N ALA A 528 15.69 -17.32 2.15
CA ALA A 528 14.75 -18.00 3.03
C ALA A 528 15.42 -19.12 3.86
N VAL A 529 16.38 -19.83 3.26
CA VAL A 529 17.25 -20.75 4.00
C VAL A 529 18.10 -19.96 5.00
N ARG A 530 18.64 -18.78 4.66
CA ARG A 530 19.42 -17.97 5.63
C ARG A 530 18.60 -17.43 6.80
N ILE A 531 17.32 -17.10 6.59
CA ILE A 531 16.39 -16.54 7.59
C ILE A 531 15.46 -17.59 8.26
N LYS A 532 15.73 -18.89 8.10
CA LYS A 532 15.07 -20.01 8.81
C LYS A 532 13.60 -20.29 8.44
N HIS A 533 13.16 -19.98 7.23
CA HIS A 533 11.81 -20.33 6.78
C HIS A 533 11.74 -21.75 6.17
N ASP A 534 11.81 -22.78 7.00
CA ASP A 534 11.82 -24.20 6.57
C ASP A 534 10.59 -24.62 5.77
N ASP A 535 9.41 -24.31 6.30
CA ASP A 535 8.14 -24.66 5.68
C ASP A 535 8.01 -24.12 4.25
N PHE A 536 8.63 -22.97 4.01
CA PHE A 536 8.68 -22.36 2.70
C PHE A 536 9.58 -23.16 1.75
N VAL A 537 10.83 -23.41 2.14
CA VAL A 537 11.78 -24.10 1.26
C VAL A 537 11.27 -25.52 0.95
N VAL A 538 10.60 -26.15 1.92
CA VAL A 538 9.88 -27.41 1.72
C VAL A 538 8.78 -27.28 0.66
N ALA A 539 7.93 -26.25 0.74
CA ALA A 539 6.87 -26.03 -0.25
C ALA A 539 7.43 -25.78 -1.66
N TYR A 540 8.51 -25.03 -1.77
CA TYR A 540 9.21 -24.80 -3.04
C TYR A 540 9.80 -26.09 -3.63
N LEU A 541 10.47 -26.90 -2.79
CA LEU A 541 11.03 -28.17 -3.23
C LEU A 541 9.94 -29.16 -3.63
N ASP A 542 8.81 -29.17 -2.92
CA ASP A 542 7.64 -29.98 -3.28
C ASP A 542 7.05 -29.56 -4.63
N LEU A 543 6.94 -28.25 -4.89
CA LEU A 543 6.50 -27.68 -6.17
C LEU A 543 7.41 -28.12 -7.32
N ILE A 544 8.73 -27.94 -7.17
CA ILE A 544 9.71 -28.39 -8.18
C ILE A 544 9.59 -29.89 -8.42
N SER A 545 9.31 -30.66 -7.38
CA SER A 545 9.19 -32.12 -7.47
C SER A 545 7.93 -32.59 -8.21
N THR A 546 7.01 -31.71 -8.61
CA THR A 546 5.82 -32.12 -9.36
C THR A 546 6.21 -32.56 -10.78
N PRO A 547 5.60 -33.64 -11.31
CA PRO A 547 5.91 -34.11 -12.66
C PRO A 547 5.68 -33.03 -13.74
N ALA A 548 4.69 -32.17 -13.55
CA ALA A 548 4.37 -31.07 -14.47
C ALA A 548 5.50 -30.02 -14.53
N VAL A 549 6.00 -29.53 -13.38
CA VAL A 549 7.15 -28.61 -13.36
C VAL A 549 8.37 -29.28 -13.99
N MET A 550 8.73 -30.50 -13.55
CA MET A 550 9.91 -31.21 -14.07
C MET A 550 9.83 -31.54 -15.57
N ALA A 551 8.62 -31.66 -16.14
CA ALA A 551 8.44 -31.87 -17.57
C ALA A 551 8.83 -30.63 -18.38
N GLY A 552 8.61 -29.43 -17.84
CA GLY A 552 8.90 -28.16 -18.49
C GLY A 552 10.32 -27.64 -18.32
N LEU A 553 11.19 -28.33 -17.56
CA LEU A 553 12.54 -27.87 -17.28
C LEU A 553 13.60 -28.72 -17.97
N THR A 554 14.65 -28.08 -18.47
CA THR A 554 15.86 -28.77 -18.93
C THR A 554 16.67 -29.31 -17.76
N ARG A 555 17.52 -30.31 -18.03
CA ARG A 555 18.43 -30.89 -17.03
C ARG A 555 19.26 -29.82 -16.30
N LYS A 556 19.85 -28.88 -17.04
CA LYS A 556 20.69 -27.80 -16.48
C LYS A 556 19.89 -26.94 -15.51
N GLU A 557 18.67 -26.60 -15.86
CA GLU A 557 17.80 -25.75 -15.07
C GLU A 557 17.36 -26.42 -13.76
N ILE A 558 17.07 -27.71 -13.80
CA ILE A 558 16.73 -28.49 -12.60
C ILE A 558 17.93 -28.54 -11.65
N VAL A 559 19.14 -28.74 -12.18
CA VAL A 559 20.37 -28.71 -11.38
C VAL A 559 20.54 -27.34 -10.71
N GLU A 560 20.47 -26.25 -11.48
CA GLU A 560 20.63 -24.90 -10.96
C GLU A 560 19.56 -24.52 -9.91
N LEU A 561 18.30 -24.95 -10.07
CA LEU A 561 17.24 -24.71 -9.06
C LEU A 561 17.44 -25.52 -7.77
N LEU A 562 18.17 -26.63 -7.86
CA LEU A 562 18.52 -27.49 -6.72
C LEU A 562 19.86 -27.09 -6.09
N GLU A 563 20.67 -26.23 -6.73
CA GLU A 563 21.89 -25.65 -6.15
C GLU A 563 21.56 -24.59 -5.08
N LEU A 564 21.15 -25.05 -3.91
CA LEU A 564 20.83 -24.17 -2.77
C LEU A 564 22.09 -23.82 -1.96
N GLU A 565 22.69 -22.65 -2.21
CA GLU A 565 23.84 -22.11 -1.47
C GLU A 565 23.61 -22.01 0.05
N GLY A 566 22.35 -21.93 0.50
CA GLY A 566 21.97 -21.89 1.90
C GLY A 566 21.89 -23.26 2.60
N LEU A 567 21.80 -24.37 1.85
CA LEU A 567 21.58 -25.71 2.40
C LEU A 567 22.63 -26.14 3.43
N PRO A 568 23.93 -25.80 3.22
CA PRO A 568 24.93 -25.87 4.28
C PRO A 568 24.40 -25.23 5.57
N LYS A 569 24.08 -23.94 5.63
CA LYS A 569 23.59 -23.29 6.86
C LYS A 569 22.33 -23.96 7.47
N ALA A 570 21.49 -24.64 6.69
CA ALA A 570 20.35 -25.39 7.23
C ALA A 570 20.77 -26.63 8.05
N LEU A 571 21.81 -27.33 7.61
CA LEU A 571 22.36 -28.51 8.28
C LEU A 571 22.94 -28.19 9.67
N SER A 572 23.44 -26.97 9.89
CA SER A 572 24.05 -26.55 11.17
C SER A 572 23.04 -26.12 12.23
N GLN A 573 21.79 -25.92 11.80
CA GLN A 573 20.71 -25.39 12.62
C GLN A 573 19.67 -26.47 12.94
N ASP A 574 20.01 -27.75 12.78
CA ASP A 574 19.12 -28.90 13.00
C ASP A 574 17.81 -28.85 12.19
N ARG A 575 17.87 -28.35 10.94
CA ARG A 575 16.68 -28.19 10.09
C ARG A 575 16.36 -29.47 9.30
N ALA A 576 16.18 -30.57 10.03
CA ALA A 576 16.08 -31.92 9.48
C ALA A 576 14.94 -32.10 8.46
N SER A 577 13.81 -31.40 8.63
CA SER A 577 12.66 -31.47 7.72
C SER A 577 12.99 -30.93 6.31
N LEU A 578 13.68 -29.80 6.24
CA LEU A 578 14.16 -29.21 5.00
C LEU A 578 15.14 -30.14 4.30
N ILE A 579 16.16 -30.62 5.01
CA ILE A 579 17.18 -31.50 4.45
C ILE A 579 16.56 -32.79 3.90
N LYS A 580 15.64 -33.38 4.66
CA LYS A 580 14.90 -34.57 4.22
C LYS A 580 14.11 -34.29 2.94
N THR A 581 13.47 -33.13 2.85
CA THR A 581 12.69 -32.75 1.65
C THR A 581 13.62 -32.52 0.46
N TYR A 582 14.73 -31.82 0.65
CA TYR A 582 15.73 -31.58 -0.40
C TYR A 582 16.28 -32.89 -0.98
N ILE A 583 16.71 -33.81 -0.12
CA ILE A 583 17.23 -35.10 -0.56
C ILE A 583 16.15 -35.92 -1.27
N ARG A 584 14.90 -35.89 -0.79
CA ARG A 584 13.76 -36.54 -1.46
C ARG A 584 13.55 -35.97 -2.85
N THR A 585 13.59 -34.64 -3.00
CA THR A 585 13.45 -33.95 -4.28
C THR A 585 14.58 -34.29 -5.24
N LEU A 586 15.84 -34.24 -4.80
CA LEU A 586 17.01 -34.68 -5.59
C LEU A 586 16.85 -36.12 -6.07
N THR A 587 16.51 -37.03 -5.16
CA THR A 587 16.37 -38.46 -5.45
C THR A 587 15.26 -38.69 -6.46
N LYS A 588 14.12 -38.01 -6.29
CA LYS A 588 13.00 -38.09 -7.23
C LYS A 588 13.38 -37.58 -8.61
N ALA A 589 13.99 -36.40 -8.71
CA ALA A 589 14.45 -35.83 -9.98
C ALA A 589 15.38 -36.80 -10.73
N ALA A 590 16.25 -37.49 -10.00
CA ALA A 590 17.20 -38.43 -10.57
C ALA A 590 16.53 -39.76 -10.98
N ILE A 591 15.59 -40.29 -10.19
CA ILE A 591 14.76 -41.46 -10.56
C ILE A 591 13.94 -41.17 -11.83
N ASP A 592 13.37 -39.97 -11.92
CA ASP A 592 12.59 -39.51 -13.08
C ASP A 592 13.49 -39.16 -14.30
N LYS A 593 14.81 -39.42 -14.19
CA LYS A 593 15.84 -39.17 -15.22
C LYS A 593 15.93 -37.71 -15.67
N LYS A 594 15.56 -36.80 -14.78
CA LYS A 594 15.61 -35.35 -15.02
C LYS A 594 16.99 -34.76 -14.76
N ILE A 595 17.74 -35.38 -13.86
CA ILE A 595 19.16 -35.12 -13.63
C ILE A 595 19.96 -36.42 -13.80
N GLY A 596 21.22 -36.30 -14.20
CA GLY A 596 22.12 -37.45 -14.34
C GLY A 596 22.73 -37.88 -13.00
N SER A 597 23.40 -39.04 -13.02
CA SER A 597 24.15 -39.56 -11.87
C SER A 597 25.17 -38.55 -11.34
N ASP A 598 25.86 -37.85 -12.25
CA ASP A 598 26.94 -36.93 -11.89
C ASP A 598 26.39 -35.67 -11.23
N ASP A 599 25.26 -35.15 -11.71
CA ASP A 599 24.60 -34.00 -11.08
C ASP A 599 24.09 -34.38 -9.69
N TYR A 600 23.46 -35.56 -9.56
CA TYR A 600 23.00 -36.06 -8.28
C TYR A 600 24.15 -36.19 -7.29
N CYS A 601 25.27 -36.80 -7.70
CA CYS A 601 26.48 -36.92 -6.89
C CYS A 601 27.07 -35.56 -6.52
N GLY A 602 27.08 -34.59 -7.44
CA GLY A 602 27.54 -33.22 -7.20
C GLY A 602 26.67 -32.49 -6.16
N LEU A 603 25.36 -32.50 -6.37
CA LEU A 603 24.36 -31.82 -5.52
C LEU A 603 24.22 -32.46 -4.13
N ILE A 604 24.28 -33.80 -4.04
CA ILE A 604 24.21 -34.49 -2.75
C ILE A 604 25.55 -34.47 -2.03
N GLY A 605 26.66 -34.48 -2.78
CA GLY A 605 28.01 -34.37 -2.23
C GLY A 605 28.32 -32.99 -1.66
N SER A 606 27.72 -31.92 -2.20
CA SER A 606 27.89 -30.55 -1.68
C SER A 606 27.32 -30.38 -0.27
N ILE A 607 26.32 -31.19 0.12
CA ILE A 607 25.76 -31.26 1.49
C ILE A 607 26.87 -31.56 2.52
N LEU A 608 27.85 -32.38 2.14
CA LEU A 608 28.92 -32.88 3.02
C LEU A 608 30.30 -32.32 2.66
N SER A 609 30.38 -31.11 2.07
CA SER A 609 31.69 -30.53 1.76
C SER A 609 32.53 -30.29 3.02
N GLU A 610 33.84 -30.51 2.93
CA GLU A 610 34.78 -30.37 4.05
C GLU A 610 34.79 -28.95 4.63
N SER A 611 34.76 -27.94 3.76
CA SER A 611 34.61 -26.52 4.11
C SER A 611 33.37 -26.25 4.96
N TYR A 612 32.38 -27.14 4.90
CA TYR A 612 31.13 -27.02 5.63
C TYR A 612 31.15 -27.79 6.94
N ILE A 613 31.49 -29.09 6.93
CA ILE A 613 31.49 -29.89 8.17
C ILE A 613 32.41 -29.27 9.23
N SER A 614 33.55 -28.72 8.82
CA SER A 614 34.47 -27.97 9.71
C SER A 614 33.85 -26.71 10.36
N ARG A 615 32.90 -26.03 9.72
CA ARG A 615 32.24 -24.82 10.27
C ARG A 615 31.07 -25.13 11.20
N VAL A 616 30.52 -26.33 11.09
CA VAL A 616 29.25 -26.74 11.72
C VAL A 616 29.52 -27.45 13.03
N GLY A 617 30.64 -28.19 13.06
CA GLY A 617 31.06 -28.97 14.21
C GLY A 617 29.92 -29.83 14.76
N PRO A 618 29.64 -29.78 16.07
CA PRO A 618 28.66 -30.67 16.72
C PRO A 618 27.19 -30.37 16.40
N GLY A 619 26.87 -29.31 15.64
CA GLY A 619 25.49 -28.89 15.35
C GLY A 619 24.76 -29.68 14.25
N PHE A 620 25.39 -30.71 13.67
CA PHE A 620 24.72 -31.54 12.67
C PHE A 620 23.63 -32.40 13.31
N SER A 621 22.53 -32.61 12.59
CA SER A 621 21.39 -33.42 13.06
C SER A 621 21.50 -34.89 12.70
N PRO A 622 21.32 -35.84 13.64
CA PRO A 622 21.16 -37.26 13.31
C PRO A 622 20.02 -37.51 12.32
N GLY A 623 18.96 -36.70 12.35
CA GLY A 623 17.83 -36.80 11.42
C GLY A 623 18.23 -36.43 9.99
N ALA A 624 19.00 -35.35 9.82
CA ALA A 624 19.53 -34.93 8.53
C ALA A 624 20.48 -35.99 7.93
N PHE A 625 21.38 -36.53 8.76
CA PHE A 625 22.30 -37.59 8.32
C PHE A 625 21.57 -38.86 7.90
N ARG A 626 20.53 -39.24 8.65
CA ARG A 626 19.68 -40.37 8.29
C ARG A 626 19.03 -40.16 6.93
N ALA A 627 18.51 -38.96 6.69
CA ALA A 627 17.92 -38.62 5.40
C ALA A 627 18.95 -38.72 4.27
N TYR A 628 20.18 -38.24 4.50
CA TYR A 628 21.29 -38.33 3.54
C TYR A 628 21.59 -39.79 3.16
N LEU A 629 21.88 -40.62 4.17
CA LEU A 629 22.23 -42.04 3.96
C LEU A 629 21.09 -42.81 3.29
N ASN A 630 19.85 -42.53 3.66
CA ASN A 630 18.68 -43.12 3.01
C ASN A 630 18.54 -42.70 1.55
N GLY A 631 18.78 -41.42 1.24
CA GLY A 631 18.69 -40.87 -0.11
C GLY A 631 19.68 -41.56 -1.06
N ILE A 632 20.96 -41.62 -0.71
CA ILE A 632 21.97 -42.29 -1.53
C ILE A 632 21.70 -43.79 -1.69
N ALA A 633 21.18 -44.46 -0.66
CA ALA A 633 20.84 -45.88 -0.74
C ALA A 633 19.61 -46.14 -1.64
N ILE A 634 18.61 -45.26 -1.60
CA ILE A 634 17.45 -45.32 -2.51
C ILE A 634 17.91 -45.08 -3.95
N ALA A 635 18.72 -44.05 -4.19
CA ALA A 635 19.26 -43.74 -5.51
C ALA A 635 20.04 -44.93 -6.10
N CYS A 636 20.89 -45.58 -5.31
CA CYS A 636 21.63 -46.77 -5.75
C CYS A 636 20.70 -47.94 -6.09
N ARG A 637 19.72 -48.24 -5.23
CA ARG A 637 18.75 -49.33 -5.47
C ARG A 637 17.89 -49.10 -6.70
N GLN A 638 17.59 -47.85 -7.03
CA GLN A 638 16.83 -47.47 -8.22
C GLN A 638 17.70 -47.32 -9.48
N GLY A 639 19.01 -47.58 -9.38
CA GLY A 639 19.94 -47.50 -10.52
C GLY A 639 20.24 -46.08 -10.98
N VAL A 640 19.98 -45.07 -10.14
CA VAL A 640 20.32 -43.67 -10.41
C VAL A 640 21.83 -43.44 -10.31
N ILE A 641 22.45 -44.05 -9.30
CA ILE A 641 23.90 -44.09 -9.11
C ILE A 641 24.34 -45.54 -9.07
N ASP A 642 25.54 -45.81 -9.58
CA ASP A 642 26.12 -47.14 -9.48
C ASP A 642 26.67 -47.42 -8.06
N LYS A 643 27.13 -48.65 -7.82
CA LYS A 643 27.70 -49.05 -6.53
C LYS A 643 28.97 -48.27 -6.19
N LYS A 644 29.78 -47.90 -7.19
CA LYS A 644 31.03 -47.16 -6.99
C LYS A 644 30.75 -45.72 -6.55
N GLN A 645 29.77 -45.07 -7.17
CA GLN A 645 29.28 -43.74 -6.80
C GLN A 645 28.61 -43.78 -5.41
N TYR A 646 27.80 -44.79 -5.12
CA TYR A 646 27.22 -45.00 -3.79
C TYR A 646 28.31 -45.13 -2.72
N PHE A 647 29.32 -45.97 -2.97
CA PHE A 647 30.46 -46.16 -2.08
C PHE A 647 31.30 -44.88 -1.92
N SER A 648 31.56 -44.15 -3.01
CA SER A 648 32.24 -42.85 -2.98
C SER A 648 31.48 -41.82 -2.13
N LEU A 649 30.16 -41.73 -2.25
CA LEU A 649 29.33 -40.86 -1.42
C LEU A 649 29.30 -41.31 0.05
N LEU A 650 29.27 -42.61 0.30
CA LEU A 650 29.30 -43.20 1.64
C LEU A 650 30.65 -43.01 2.35
N LYS A 651 31.75 -42.99 1.59
CA LYS A 651 33.10 -42.71 2.07
C LYS A 651 33.39 -41.20 2.10
N ALA A 652 32.57 -40.40 1.41
CA ALA A 652 32.87 -39.03 1.01
C ALA A 652 34.22 -38.90 0.29
N ASP A 653 34.53 -39.86 -0.60
CA ASP A 653 35.81 -39.91 -1.33
C ASP A 653 35.68 -39.09 -2.62
N SER A 654 36.38 -37.96 -2.71
CA SER A 654 36.63 -37.29 -3.99
C SER A 654 38.08 -37.51 -4.38
N GLU A 655 38.35 -37.64 -5.69
CA GLU A 655 39.70 -37.79 -6.27
C GLU A 655 40.69 -36.68 -5.85
N SER A 656 40.20 -35.61 -5.20
CA SER A 656 41.00 -34.54 -4.60
C SER A 656 41.51 -34.80 -3.17
N GLY A 657 41.22 -35.95 -2.54
CA GLY A 657 41.74 -36.33 -1.21
C GLY A 657 41.20 -35.53 -0.01
N LEU A 658 40.40 -34.48 -0.25
CA LEU A 658 39.95 -33.52 0.77
C LEU A 658 38.65 -33.94 1.50
N ARG A 659 37.76 -34.73 0.90
CA ARG A 659 36.42 -35.00 1.50
C ARG A 659 36.34 -36.15 2.51
N LEU A 660 37.32 -37.06 2.57
CA LEU A 660 37.36 -38.12 3.60
C LEU A 660 37.47 -37.55 5.02
N SER A 661 38.06 -36.36 5.19
CA SER A 661 38.17 -35.71 6.50
C SER A 661 36.80 -35.27 7.03
N ALA A 662 35.83 -35.01 6.14
CA ALA A 662 34.57 -34.36 6.49
C ALA A 662 33.58 -35.34 7.15
N MET A 663 33.34 -36.52 6.54
CA MET A 663 32.51 -37.56 7.17
C MET A 663 33.14 -38.05 8.48
N LYS A 664 34.47 -38.19 8.52
CA LYS A 664 35.23 -38.51 9.74
C LYS A 664 35.06 -37.44 10.80
N SER A 665 35.25 -36.17 10.46
CA SER A 665 35.03 -35.03 11.34
C SER A 665 33.59 -35.06 11.86
N LEU A 666 32.59 -35.32 11.03
CA LEU A 666 31.21 -35.42 11.50
C LEU A 666 31.00 -36.54 12.54
N ILE A 667 31.52 -37.74 12.24
CA ILE A 667 31.34 -38.94 13.06
C ILE A 667 32.10 -38.82 14.39
N PHE A 668 33.32 -38.26 14.37
CA PHE A 668 34.20 -38.22 15.53
C PHE A 668 34.20 -36.88 16.26
N SER A 669 34.23 -35.73 15.56
CA SER A 669 34.24 -34.40 16.21
C SER A 669 32.91 -34.02 16.88
N SER A 670 31.78 -34.62 16.48
CA SER A 670 30.48 -34.32 17.08
C SER A 670 30.26 -34.95 18.46
N ALA A 671 31.12 -35.88 18.89
CA ALA A 671 30.94 -36.69 20.11
C ALA A 671 29.58 -37.42 20.23
N ASN A 672 28.77 -37.44 19.17
CA ASN A 672 27.38 -37.89 19.25
C ASN A 672 27.25 -39.35 18.79
N LYS A 673 27.07 -40.24 19.77
CA LYS A 673 26.92 -41.70 19.61
C LYS A 673 25.88 -42.10 18.55
N SER A 674 24.89 -41.23 18.30
CA SER A 674 23.82 -41.49 17.33
C SER A 674 24.34 -41.50 15.88
N PHE A 675 25.35 -40.71 15.53
CA PHE A 675 25.93 -40.70 14.18
C PHE A 675 26.68 -41.98 13.87
N ILE A 676 27.51 -42.44 14.81
CA ILE A 676 28.25 -43.70 14.68
C ILE A 676 27.27 -44.85 14.55
N ALA A 677 26.30 -44.95 15.47
CA ALA A 677 25.29 -46.00 15.41
C ALA A 677 24.58 -46.02 14.05
N LEU A 678 24.11 -44.85 13.59
CA LEU A 678 23.40 -44.71 12.33
C LEU A 678 24.27 -45.02 11.09
N TYR A 679 25.53 -44.62 11.10
CA TYR A 679 26.48 -44.92 10.02
C TYR A 679 26.73 -46.44 9.92
N PHE A 680 26.99 -47.10 11.05
CA PHE A 680 27.18 -48.55 11.08
C PHE A 680 25.91 -49.31 10.69
N ASP A 681 24.74 -48.90 11.20
CA ASP A 681 23.46 -49.51 10.80
C ASP A 681 23.26 -49.43 9.29
N LYS A 682 23.66 -48.32 8.66
CA LYS A 682 23.54 -48.12 7.20
C LYS A 682 24.60 -48.85 6.40
N LEU A 683 25.83 -48.97 6.92
CA LEU A 683 26.87 -49.82 6.32
C LEU A 683 26.46 -51.29 6.35
N GLU A 684 25.93 -51.76 7.47
CA GLU A 684 25.45 -53.13 7.62
C GLU A 684 24.26 -53.37 6.68
N GLU A 685 23.29 -52.45 6.63
CA GLU A 685 22.19 -52.52 5.66
C GLU A 685 22.70 -52.54 4.22
N ALA A 686 23.70 -51.72 3.88
CA ALA A 686 24.29 -51.69 2.55
C ALA A 686 24.98 -53.01 2.19
N PHE A 687 25.72 -53.61 3.12
CA PHE A 687 26.39 -54.89 2.94
C PHE A 687 25.38 -56.04 2.79
N ILE A 688 24.38 -56.11 3.68
CA ILE A 688 23.30 -57.12 3.62
C ILE A 688 22.55 -57.02 2.29
N ASN A 689 22.25 -55.80 1.83
CA ASN A 689 21.60 -55.57 0.54
C ASN A 689 22.55 -55.65 -0.67
N LYS A 690 23.82 -56.05 -0.46
CA LYS A 690 24.85 -56.19 -1.50
C LYS A 690 25.10 -54.92 -2.31
N LEU A 691 24.85 -53.74 -1.73
CA LEU A 691 25.20 -52.44 -2.31
C LEU A 691 26.70 -52.20 -2.24
N ILE A 692 27.35 -52.74 -1.22
CA ILE A 692 28.81 -52.78 -1.05
C ILE A 692 29.29 -54.21 -0.82
N ASP A 693 30.52 -54.51 -1.19
CA ASP A 693 31.16 -55.79 -0.90
C ASP A 693 31.89 -55.82 0.46
N ALA A 694 32.50 -56.95 0.79
CA ALA A 694 33.20 -57.12 2.08
C ALA A 694 34.48 -56.26 2.18
N ASN A 695 35.11 -55.91 1.05
CA ASN A 695 36.28 -55.02 1.00
C ASN A 695 35.85 -53.58 1.21
N GLU A 696 34.81 -53.15 0.52
CA GLU A 696 34.21 -51.82 0.66
C GLU A 696 33.68 -51.60 2.09
N PHE A 697 32.95 -52.57 2.65
CA PHE A 697 32.49 -52.53 4.05
C PHE A 697 33.68 -52.40 5.02
N PHE A 698 34.73 -53.16 4.78
CA PHE A 698 35.96 -53.08 5.57
C PHE A 698 36.68 -51.74 5.41
N GLU A 699 36.82 -51.20 4.20
CA GLU A 699 37.44 -49.91 3.92
C GLU A 699 36.67 -48.75 4.56
N SER A 700 35.33 -48.80 4.54
CA SER A 700 34.47 -47.81 5.20
C SER A 700 34.60 -47.82 6.72
N ILE A 701 34.86 -48.98 7.31
CA ILE A 701 35.09 -49.13 8.76
C ILE A 701 36.52 -48.69 9.09
N SER A 702 37.53 -49.25 8.42
CA SER A 702 38.95 -49.01 8.71
C SER A 702 39.40 -47.58 8.38
N GLY A 703 38.95 -47.03 7.24
CA GLY A 703 39.28 -45.67 6.79
C GLY A 703 38.78 -44.58 7.74
N ALA A 704 37.76 -44.87 8.56
CA ALA A 704 37.25 -43.93 9.55
C ALA A 704 38.26 -43.60 10.67
N LEU A 705 39.21 -44.51 10.96
CA LEU A 705 40.18 -44.37 12.06
C LEU A 705 41.63 -44.12 11.64
N MET A 706 41.99 -44.43 10.41
CA MET A 706 43.38 -44.51 9.93
C MET A 706 44.02 -43.16 9.53
N ASP A 707 43.51 -42.03 9.99
CA ASP A 707 44.08 -40.72 9.65
C ASP A 707 45.16 -40.32 10.67
N PRO A 708 46.44 -40.15 10.26
CA PRO A 708 47.53 -39.78 11.18
C PRO A 708 47.35 -38.42 11.87
N GLY A 709 46.33 -37.63 11.50
CA GLY A 709 45.97 -36.37 12.13
C GLY A 709 45.09 -36.45 13.38
N VAL A 710 44.45 -37.60 13.68
CA VAL A 710 43.61 -37.75 14.88
C VAL A 710 44.49 -37.96 16.10
N GLY A 711 44.86 -36.85 16.74
CA GLY A 711 45.73 -36.86 17.91
C GLY A 711 45.08 -37.50 19.14
N LEU A 712 45.92 -37.86 20.13
CA LEU A 712 45.51 -38.42 21.42
C LEU A 712 44.44 -37.58 22.14
N GLU A 713 44.42 -36.28 21.88
CA GLU A 713 43.49 -35.33 22.49
C GLU A 713 42.06 -35.48 21.96
N GLU A 714 41.87 -35.74 20.66
CA GLU A 714 40.55 -36.01 20.07
C GLU A 714 40.01 -37.37 20.55
N PHE A 715 40.88 -38.37 20.72
CA PHE A 715 40.50 -39.65 21.33
C PHE A 715 40.00 -39.46 22.78
N ARG A 716 40.65 -38.60 23.56
CA ARG A 716 40.22 -38.26 24.93
C ARG A 716 38.89 -37.53 24.96
N ILE A 717 38.72 -36.53 24.10
CA ILE A 717 37.48 -35.73 24.02
C ILE A 717 36.29 -36.61 23.57
N HIS A 718 36.53 -37.61 22.73
CA HIS A 718 35.47 -38.42 22.11
C HIS A 718 35.45 -39.91 22.51
N ARG A 719 36.03 -40.29 23.66
CA ARG A 719 36.12 -41.69 24.15
C ARG A 719 34.86 -42.53 23.93
N ASN A 720 33.71 -41.94 24.24
CA ASN A 720 32.38 -42.53 24.09
C ASN A 720 32.02 -42.95 22.64
N SER A 721 32.49 -42.17 21.66
CA SER A 721 32.34 -42.43 20.24
C SER A 721 33.24 -43.59 19.78
N PHE A 722 34.47 -43.63 20.26
CA PHE A 722 35.40 -44.73 19.99
C PHE A 722 34.92 -46.05 20.61
N GLU A 723 34.42 -46.04 21.85
CA GLU A 723 33.84 -47.23 22.48
C GLU A 723 32.65 -47.78 21.66
N MET A 724 31.78 -46.91 21.17
CA MET A 724 30.68 -47.29 20.28
C MET A 724 31.20 -47.89 18.97
N TYR A 725 32.19 -47.26 18.34
CA TYR A 725 32.82 -47.76 17.12
C TYR A 725 33.41 -49.16 17.33
N PHE A 726 34.25 -49.36 18.36
CA PHE A 726 34.86 -50.67 18.64
C PHE A 726 33.83 -51.73 18.99
N ARG A 727 32.72 -51.35 19.63
CA ARG A 727 31.60 -52.25 19.85
C ARG A 727 31.00 -52.71 18.52
N ARG A 728 30.72 -51.78 17.60
CA ARG A 728 30.19 -52.10 16.27
C ARG A 728 31.14 -52.91 15.39
N VAL A 729 32.46 -52.69 15.46
CA VAL A 729 33.46 -53.53 14.77
C VAL A 729 33.45 -54.96 15.31
N ARG A 730 33.34 -55.13 16.63
CA ARG A 730 33.19 -56.45 17.25
C ARG A 730 31.89 -57.14 16.86
N GLU A 731 30.78 -56.40 16.81
CA GLU A 731 29.49 -56.91 16.30
C GLU A 731 29.62 -57.37 14.84
N ALA A 732 30.26 -56.57 13.97
CA ALA A 732 30.47 -56.92 12.57
C ALA A 732 31.36 -58.16 12.37
N HIS A 733 32.39 -58.33 13.21
CA HIS A 733 33.20 -59.56 13.23
C HIS A 733 32.39 -60.76 13.73
N ALA A 734 31.63 -60.61 14.82
CA ALA A 734 30.78 -61.66 15.36
C ALA A 734 29.70 -62.12 14.37
N ASN A 735 29.18 -61.20 13.55
CA ASN A 735 28.21 -61.48 12.49
C ASN A 735 28.87 -62.00 11.19
N GLY A 736 30.21 -62.13 11.15
CA GLY A 736 30.96 -62.67 10.01
C GLY A 736 31.12 -61.71 8.83
N TYR A 737 30.81 -60.42 8.99
CA TYR A 737 30.98 -59.41 7.94
C TYR A 737 32.45 -59.00 7.76
N VAL A 738 33.24 -59.12 8.83
CA VAL A 738 34.68 -58.87 8.85
C VAL A 738 35.36 -60.18 9.24
N ASN A 739 36.34 -60.64 8.46
CA ASN A 739 37.11 -61.83 8.81
C ASN A 739 38.17 -61.52 9.88
N GLN A 740 38.73 -62.55 10.52
CA GLN A 740 39.69 -62.40 11.61
C GLN A 740 40.91 -61.54 11.21
N LEU A 741 41.49 -61.75 10.02
CA LEU A 741 42.64 -60.99 9.54
C LEU A 741 42.34 -59.48 9.49
N ARG A 742 41.20 -59.11 8.91
CA ARG A 742 40.73 -57.73 8.82
C ARG A 742 40.36 -57.14 10.17
N PHE A 743 39.71 -57.93 11.02
CA PHE A 743 39.42 -57.51 12.38
C PHE A 743 40.72 -57.17 13.12
N ASP A 744 41.74 -58.03 13.01
CA ASP A 744 43.06 -57.80 13.58
C ASP A 744 43.76 -56.59 12.97
N GLU A 745 43.62 -56.34 11.66
CA GLU A 745 44.11 -55.14 10.99
C GLU A 745 43.45 -53.86 11.53
N ILE A 746 42.11 -53.81 11.65
CA ILE A 746 41.39 -52.65 12.22
C ILE A 746 41.80 -52.45 13.69
N MET A 747 41.83 -53.52 14.47
CA MET A 747 42.15 -53.43 15.89
C MET A 747 43.60 -53.01 16.09
N SER A 748 44.56 -53.58 15.37
CA SER A 748 45.98 -53.26 15.50
C SER A 748 46.31 -51.84 15.03
N SER A 749 45.71 -51.37 13.95
CA SER A 749 45.92 -50.01 13.47
C SER A 749 45.30 -48.94 14.37
N SER A 750 44.12 -49.22 14.91
CA SER A 750 43.39 -48.33 15.81
C SER A 750 44.00 -48.33 17.21
N LEU A 751 44.50 -49.49 17.68
CA LEU A 751 45.22 -49.63 18.93
C LEU A 751 46.62 -49.02 18.84
N GLY A 752 47.26 -48.98 17.67
CA GLY A 752 48.54 -48.30 17.47
C GLY A 752 48.50 -46.80 17.84
N LEU A 753 47.36 -46.14 17.61
CA LEU A 753 47.08 -44.77 18.05
C LEU A 753 46.76 -44.67 19.55
N ALA A 754 46.06 -45.65 20.13
CA ALA A 754 45.75 -45.69 21.57
C ALA A 754 46.95 -46.11 22.45
N TYR A 755 47.93 -46.83 21.89
CA TYR A 755 49.10 -47.35 22.61
C TYR A 755 50.27 -46.36 22.72
N SER A 756 50.22 -45.17 22.11
CA SER A 756 51.23 -44.13 22.35
C SER A 756 51.01 -43.39 23.69
N ARG A 757 51.36 -44.11 24.77
CA ARG A 757 51.64 -43.68 26.17
C ARG A 757 50.49 -43.15 27.05
N GLN A 758 50.32 -43.88 28.15
CA GLN A 758 49.51 -43.63 29.36
C GLN A 758 48.00 -43.85 29.26
N LEU A 759 47.56 -45.12 29.26
CA LEU A 759 46.44 -45.63 30.09
C LEU A 759 46.15 -47.12 29.79
N LEU A 760 47.05 -47.99 30.23
CA LEU A 760 46.76 -49.42 30.47
C LEU A 760 46.88 -49.77 31.97
N THR A 761 46.64 -48.80 32.84
CA THR A 761 46.65 -48.96 34.30
C THR A 761 45.34 -48.53 34.97
N ALA A 762 44.22 -48.57 34.26
CA ALA A 762 42.88 -48.39 34.84
C ALA A 762 41.75 -49.12 34.08
N ALA A 763 42.03 -50.35 33.65
CA ALA A 763 41.08 -51.42 33.38
C ALA A 763 41.67 -52.68 34.02
#